data_AF-A0A927BFB3-F1
#
_entry.id   AF-A0A927BFB3-F1
#
_cell.length_a   1.000
_cell.length_b   1.000
_cell.length_c   1.000
_cell.angle_alpha   90.00
_cell.angle_beta   90.00
_cell.angle_gamma   90.00
#
_symmetry.space_group_name_H-M   'P 1'
#
loop_
_entity.id
_entity.type
_entity.pdbx_description
1 polymer ?
#
loop_
_entity_poly.entity_id
_entity_poly.type
_entity_poly.pdbx_seq_one_letter_code
_entity_poly.pdbx_strand_id
1 'polypeptide(L)'
;MIQIFPFRSGGGLRVAQLVLVLLAGLSAQPRLAWATHIRAGDIQAKIDTTINPNPRRVFFKLTLYTDNSSPVTADFATIFYGDGTSSCRDGVPRFGGRRSIPGNNDTSVNIYYFEHTYPSSGTFTVSYIGENRNLALNIDRPLDQSFYISTRITLDPSLGRNRSPVLTAPAVDKAGVNQVFLHNPAAFDADGDSLAFRLRTSQQVPAGIDGTLGSCPGGSGGTGDNQPAPQTATNFRYPNDPVITGPGNPPLQVAYSGVPAGVPGSAAIFVQDPYTGQITWNAPVAIGFYNVAMVVEEWRRTPGGRRLIGEVIRDMQIIVSGTTNLRPTITVPPDLCVVAGERVRATVTAVDGSSPSSPATAVSLFAYSGILPPATFQQTAAGPPQAQGTFEWQTTCQSVARLPYLVVFKAQDTPSPATANNPPLIDEKPWRITVVGPPPQNLQAQPVVTGLNAARLTWDPYTCANAQTIYIYRKEGPSSFVPGPCQTGIPAEAGYERVGQVSAGQSVFVDENVSAGGVRQGLERGKTYCYRIYAEFPLPAGGASIASREVCLTFPGRSAQLIKVDVEATSVSSGQIQVCWTQPRGGALPLPGTPSYVLSRAEGLSPAPAAFVPVATLSSLLDTCYTDTNLNTEQRQYTYRLEFVRTFADGTPPVREVAAPASSVRVSVVPTAAATGMQVSWTYQVPWDNTAEPVQVYRRAGLSGAFVLVGPAPTGAGGGSYLDTGPGLVKGETYCYYVRTRGQYASIPYLRALDNRSQQQCALLISPPCRPVLRLAPLNCDSLAALPVFPTGGGAYRQRVSWRLSAEPAGCDAGVVGYRLYYRPTLTGRFALLTTTGQTSFVHEGLSFSQGCYAVQAVGASGVVSDTSNVACQDNCVFFVLPNIFTPNGDMQNEVFRPKNYSPVRRVRFQAFNRWGVRVFENTTSGSDGVLINWGGGSQAGETGRGSRVPDGVYYYLAEVEFADAAATRRSYKGWVEIVR
;
A
#
# COMPACT_ATOMS: atom_id res chain seq x y z
N MET A 1 -45.04 -59.34 -91.43
CA MET A 1 -45.47 -60.33 -90.42
C MET A 1 -44.31 -60.46 -89.43
N ILE A 2 -44.52 -60.12 -88.14
CA ILE A 2 -43.67 -60.42 -86.96
C ILE A 2 -42.29 -59.71 -86.96
N GLN A 3 -42.15 -58.54 -86.31
CA GLN A 3 -41.73 -58.31 -84.90
C GLN A 3 -40.46 -59.07 -84.46
N ILE A 4 -39.44 -58.32 -84.01
CA ILE A 4 -38.70 -58.45 -82.74
C ILE A 4 -37.55 -57.40 -82.76
N PHE A 5 -37.57 -56.47 -81.81
CA PHE A 5 -36.39 -55.69 -81.39
C PHE A 5 -35.66 -56.47 -80.28
N PRO A 6 -34.33 -56.34 -80.12
CA PRO A 6 -33.89 -55.53 -78.98
C PRO A 6 -32.57 -54.74 -79.14
N PHE A 7 -32.62 -53.56 -78.50
CA PHE A 7 -31.64 -52.92 -77.61
C PHE A 7 -30.17 -52.70 -78.01
N ARG A 8 -29.86 -51.40 -78.10
CA ARG A 8 -28.53 -50.79 -78.15
C ARG A 8 -27.71 -51.03 -76.88
N SER A 9 -26.43 -51.26 -77.11
CA SER A 9 -25.30 -51.22 -76.18
C SER A 9 -25.12 -49.84 -75.54
N GLY A 10 -25.04 -49.82 -74.20
CA GLY A 10 -24.78 -48.59 -73.43
C GLY A 10 -24.86 -48.76 -71.92
N GLY A 11 -24.42 -49.89 -71.36
CA GLY A 11 -24.57 -50.21 -69.93
C GLY A 11 -23.26 -50.30 -69.11
N GLY A 12 -22.10 -50.48 -69.74
CA GLY A 12 -20.87 -50.85 -69.03
C GLY A 12 -20.23 -49.72 -68.20
N LEU A 13 -20.28 -48.48 -68.68
CA LEU A 13 -19.58 -47.37 -68.01
C LEU A 13 -20.32 -46.80 -66.78
N ARG A 14 -21.65 -46.91 -66.75
CA ARG A 14 -22.46 -46.37 -65.64
C ARG A 14 -22.51 -47.29 -64.43
N VAL A 15 -22.44 -48.61 -64.62
CA VAL A 15 -22.38 -49.58 -63.51
C VAL A 15 -20.99 -49.58 -62.86
N ALA A 16 -19.91 -49.44 -63.64
CA ALA A 16 -18.56 -49.31 -63.11
C ALA A 16 -18.37 -48.01 -62.31
N GLN A 17 -18.94 -46.89 -62.76
CA GLN A 17 -18.93 -45.62 -61.99
C GLN A 17 -19.81 -45.69 -60.74
N LEU A 18 -20.97 -46.36 -60.78
CA LEU A 18 -21.82 -46.52 -59.59
C LEU A 18 -21.13 -47.40 -58.54
N VAL A 19 -20.43 -48.46 -58.95
CA VAL A 19 -19.67 -49.34 -58.05
C VAL A 19 -18.42 -48.65 -57.50
N LEU A 20 -17.74 -47.80 -58.28
CA LEU A 20 -16.63 -46.98 -57.78
C LEU A 20 -17.10 -45.90 -56.79
N VAL A 21 -18.28 -45.30 -57.01
CA VAL A 21 -18.88 -44.32 -56.09
C VAL A 21 -19.43 -44.99 -54.83
N LEU A 22 -19.97 -46.22 -54.93
CA LEU A 22 -20.36 -47.02 -53.76
C LEU A 22 -19.15 -47.54 -52.98
N LEU A 23 -18.05 -47.93 -53.64
CA LEU A 23 -16.80 -48.34 -52.96
C LEU A 23 -16.07 -47.13 -52.35
N ALA A 24 -16.07 -45.97 -53.02
CA ALA A 24 -15.57 -44.72 -52.43
C ALA A 24 -16.47 -44.24 -51.27
N GLY A 25 -17.79 -44.40 -51.38
CA GLY A 25 -18.76 -44.09 -50.32
C GLY A 25 -18.71 -45.05 -49.12
N LEU A 26 -18.36 -46.33 -49.34
CA LEU A 26 -18.18 -47.33 -48.27
C LEU A 26 -16.79 -47.25 -47.60
N SER A 27 -15.80 -46.62 -48.25
CA SER A 27 -14.50 -46.30 -47.64
C SER A 27 -14.52 -45.02 -46.78
N ALA A 28 -15.58 -44.20 -46.92
CA ALA A 28 -15.88 -43.11 -46.01
C ALA A 28 -16.74 -43.62 -44.85
N GLN A 29 -16.17 -44.48 -44.01
CA GLN A 29 -16.76 -44.70 -42.69
C GLN A 29 -16.82 -43.33 -41.98
N PRO A 30 -17.96 -42.92 -41.41
CA PRO A 30 -17.98 -41.77 -40.52
C PRO A 30 -16.98 -42.10 -39.41
N ARG A 31 -15.93 -41.28 -39.29
CA ARG A 31 -15.10 -41.30 -38.09
C ARG A 31 -16.08 -41.14 -36.94
N LEU A 32 -16.18 -42.15 -36.10
CA LEU A 32 -16.94 -42.12 -34.86
C LEU A 32 -16.65 -40.77 -34.20
N ALA A 33 -17.70 -39.96 -33.99
CA ALA A 33 -17.60 -38.70 -33.28
C ALA A 33 -17.10 -39.01 -31.86
N TRP A 34 -15.80 -38.84 -31.64
CA TRP A 34 -15.18 -39.01 -30.35
C TRP A 34 -15.43 -37.73 -29.55
N ALA A 35 -16.53 -37.69 -28.78
CA ALA A 35 -16.73 -36.66 -27.78
C ALA A 35 -16.61 -37.30 -26.39
N THR A 36 -15.53 -37.00 -25.65
CA THR A 36 -15.35 -37.27 -24.20
C THR A 36 -16.18 -36.41 -23.27
N HIS A 37 -16.86 -35.36 -23.75
CA HIS A 37 -17.79 -34.54 -22.97
C HIS A 37 -17.21 -34.10 -21.61
N ILE A 38 -15.98 -33.57 -21.62
CA ILE A 38 -15.35 -33.00 -20.41
C ILE A 38 -16.14 -31.75 -20.00
N ARG A 39 -16.70 -31.78 -18.79
CA ARG A 39 -17.51 -30.69 -18.22
C ARG A 39 -16.65 -29.69 -17.43
N ALA A 40 -15.71 -30.19 -16.62
CA ALA A 40 -14.95 -29.35 -15.70
C ALA A 40 -13.63 -30.02 -15.27
N GLY A 41 -12.74 -29.23 -14.65
CA GLY A 41 -11.58 -29.77 -13.97
C GLY A 41 -10.64 -28.74 -13.33
N ASP A 42 -9.73 -29.24 -12.50
CA ASP A 42 -8.64 -28.47 -11.88
C ASP A 42 -7.44 -29.39 -11.56
N ILE A 43 -6.25 -28.78 -11.45
CA ILE A 43 -5.01 -29.46 -11.04
C ILE A 43 -4.56 -28.87 -9.70
N GLN A 44 -4.36 -29.73 -8.71
CA GLN A 44 -3.84 -29.35 -7.39
C GLN A 44 -2.42 -29.90 -7.24
N ALA A 45 -1.57 -29.19 -6.52
CA ALA A 45 -0.17 -29.51 -6.31
C ALA A 45 0.22 -29.41 -4.84
N LYS A 46 1.08 -30.30 -4.37
CA LYS A 46 1.75 -30.20 -3.08
C LYS A 46 3.21 -30.61 -3.21
N ILE A 47 4.09 -29.94 -2.49
CA ILE A 47 5.50 -30.34 -2.44
C ILE A 47 5.68 -31.72 -1.80
N ASP A 48 6.88 -32.29 -1.94
CA ASP A 48 7.24 -33.55 -1.30
C ASP A 48 7.23 -33.44 0.23
N THR A 49 6.36 -34.24 0.87
CA THR A 49 6.21 -34.33 2.33
C THR A 49 6.64 -35.69 2.87
N THR A 50 7.40 -36.49 2.11
CA THR A 50 7.96 -37.76 2.58
C THR A 50 9.02 -37.53 3.67
N ILE A 51 9.48 -38.62 4.31
CA ILE A 51 10.49 -38.57 5.39
C ILE A 51 11.80 -37.92 4.91
N ASN A 52 12.14 -38.08 3.62
CA ASN A 52 13.29 -37.46 2.98
C ASN A 52 12.81 -36.56 1.83
N PRO A 53 12.27 -35.37 2.14
CA PRO A 53 11.57 -34.55 1.17
C PRO A 53 12.54 -33.98 0.12
N ASN A 54 12.26 -34.21 -1.16
CA ASN A 54 12.96 -33.55 -2.26
C ASN A 54 12.24 -32.24 -2.62
N PRO A 55 12.86 -31.05 -2.44
CA PRO A 55 12.21 -29.77 -2.70
C PRO A 55 11.87 -29.53 -4.17
N ARG A 56 12.40 -30.36 -5.09
CA ARG A 56 12.08 -30.32 -6.53
C ARG A 56 11.03 -31.35 -6.94
N ARG A 57 10.65 -32.27 -6.05
CA ARG A 57 9.59 -33.25 -6.32
C ARG A 57 8.25 -32.71 -5.88
N VAL A 58 7.26 -32.80 -6.75
CA VAL A 58 5.92 -32.27 -6.53
C VAL A 58 4.90 -33.36 -6.85
N PHE A 59 3.92 -33.51 -5.97
CA PHE A 59 2.78 -34.40 -6.14
C PHE A 59 1.58 -33.60 -6.66
N PHE A 60 0.91 -34.14 -7.66
CA PHE A 60 -0.23 -33.53 -8.29
C PHE A 60 -1.48 -34.39 -8.19
N LYS A 61 -2.63 -33.73 -8.18
CA LYS A 61 -3.95 -34.33 -8.29
C LYS A 61 -4.72 -33.59 -9.38
N LEU A 62 -4.99 -34.26 -10.49
CA LEU A 62 -5.93 -33.78 -11.50
C LEU A 62 -7.33 -34.32 -11.17
N THR A 63 -8.31 -33.44 -11.16
CA THR A 63 -9.73 -33.78 -11.01
C THR A 63 -10.46 -33.38 -12.28
N LEU A 64 -11.11 -34.33 -12.94
CA LEU A 64 -11.94 -34.10 -14.15
C LEU A 64 -13.38 -34.52 -13.92
N TYR A 65 -14.31 -33.75 -14.47
CA TYR A 65 -15.75 -34.03 -14.43
C TYR A 65 -16.20 -34.36 -15.85
N THR A 66 -16.83 -35.52 -16.03
CA THR A 66 -17.24 -36.03 -17.34
C THR A 66 -18.72 -36.38 -17.37
N ASP A 67 -19.38 -36.13 -18.50
CA ASP A 67 -20.77 -36.53 -18.75
C ASP A 67 -20.94 -38.05 -18.74
N ASN A 68 -21.89 -38.56 -17.98
CA ASN A 68 -22.21 -39.99 -17.89
C ASN A 68 -22.89 -40.54 -19.15
N SER A 69 -23.47 -39.68 -19.99
CA SER A 69 -24.07 -40.09 -21.27
C SER A 69 -23.04 -40.34 -22.37
N SER A 70 -21.78 -39.93 -22.15
CA SER A 70 -20.68 -40.09 -23.10
C SER A 70 -20.13 -41.53 -23.11
N PRO A 71 -19.91 -42.13 -24.30
CA PRO A 71 -19.27 -43.45 -24.40
C PRO A 71 -17.77 -43.41 -24.08
N VAL A 72 -17.14 -42.24 -24.01
CA VAL A 72 -15.70 -42.14 -23.76
C VAL A 72 -15.39 -42.00 -22.27
N THR A 73 -14.47 -42.82 -21.79
CA THR A 73 -14.27 -43.10 -20.37
C THR A 73 -13.19 -42.27 -19.69
N ALA A 74 -12.38 -41.51 -20.45
CA ALA A 74 -11.25 -40.74 -19.94
C ALA A 74 -10.36 -41.58 -18.99
N ASP A 75 -10.00 -42.80 -19.40
CA ASP A 75 -9.28 -43.72 -18.51
C ASP A 75 -7.83 -43.29 -18.22
N PHE A 76 -7.28 -42.41 -19.06
CA PHE A 76 -5.93 -41.88 -18.96
C PHE A 76 -5.91 -40.37 -19.20
N ALA A 77 -4.85 -39.71 -18.73
CA ALA A 77 -4.58 -38.30 -18.94
C ALA A 77 -3.17 -38.08 -19.49
N THR A 78 -3.05 -37.09 -20.37
CA THR A 78 -1.75 -36.58 -20.88
C THR A 78 -1.43 -35.28 -20.16
N ILE A 79 -0.30 -35.24 -19.46
CA ILE A 79 0.14 -34.11 -18.64
C ILE A 79 1.39 -33.47 -19.24
N PHE A 80 1.43 -32.14 -19.24
CA PHE A 80 2.60 -31.35 -19.60
C PHE A 80 3.13 -30.66 -18.35
N TYR A 81 4.41 -30.89 -18.00
CA TYR A 81 4.97 -30.45 -16.72
C TYR A 81 5.48 -29.00 -16.74
N GLY A 82 5.59 -28.37 -17.91
CA GLY A 82 6.00 -26.98 -18.05
C GLY A 82 7.51 -26.74 -17.99
N ASP A 83 8.31 -27.81 -18.02
CA ASP A 83 9.78 -27.80 -18.13
C ASP A 83 10.28 -28.43 -19.45
N GLY A 84 9.38 -28.56 -20.44
CA GLY A 84 9.66 -29.22 -21.73
C GLY A 84 9.48 -30.74 -21.71
N THR A 85 9.03 -31.32 -20.59
CA THR A 85 8.71 -32.75 -20.47
C THR A 85 7.20 -32.99 -20.33
N SER A 86 6.78 -34.24 -20.57
CA SER A 86 5.38 -34.67 -20.48
C SER A 86 5.26 -36.09 -19.92
N SER A 87 4.05 -36.49 -19.54
CA SER A 87 3.75 -37.86 -19.14
C SER A 87 3.74 -38.86 -20.32
N CYS A 88 3.98 -38.39 -21.55
CA CYS A 88 3.61 -39.08 -22.78
C CYS A 88 2.09 -39.28 -22.93
N ARG A 89 1.69 -39.66 -24.16
CA ARG A 89 0.28 -39.88 -24.48
C ARG A 89 -0.31 -40.92 -23.54
N ASP A 90 -1.43 -40.54 -22.91
CA ASP A 90 -2.20 -41.39 -22.01
C ASP A 90 -1.35 -41.99 -20.86
N GLY A 91 -0.30 -41.28 -20.44
CA GLY A 91 0.67 -41.80 -19.48
C GLY A 91 0.22 -41.83 -18.02
N VAL A 92 -0.85 -41.11 -17.66
CA VAL A 92 -1.36 -41.07 -16.28
C VAL A 92 -2.70 -41.80 -16.18
N PRO A 93 -2.77 -42.98 -15.53
CA PRO A 93 -4.02 -43.72 -15.39
C PRO A 93 -4.97 -43.10 -14.34
N ARG A 94 -6.27 -43.26 -14.56
CA ARG A 94 -7.29 -42.89 -13.57
C ARG A 94 -7.18 -43.72 -12.30
N PHE A 95 -7.31 -43.05 -11.16
CA PHE A 95 -7.31 -43.65 -9.85
C PHE A 95 -8.72 -43.97 -9.34
N GLY A 96 -9.01 -45.26 -9.10
CA GLY A 96 -10.20 -45.71 -8.36
C GLY A 96 -11.52 -45.54 -9.10
N GLY A 97 -11.52 -45.68 -10.44
CA GLY A 97 -12.73 -45.70 -11.28
C GLY A 97 -13.48 -44.37 -11.38
N ARG A 98 -14.63 -44.38 -12.09
CA ARG A 98 -15.59 -43.27 -12.10
C ARG A 98 -16.33 -43.22 -10.77
N ARG A 99 -16.44 -42.03 -10.16
CA ARG A 99 -17.18 -41.84 -8.92
C ARG A 99 -18.38 -40.93 -9.16
N SER A 100 -19.51 -41.23 -8.53
CA SER A 100 -20.69 -40.36 -8.57
C SER A 100 -20.46 -39.10 -7.74
N ILE A 101 -21.17 -38.03 -8.11
CA ILE A 101 -21.21 -36.79 -7.33
C ILE A 101 -22.55 -36.80 -6.58
N PRO A 102 -22.54 -36.70 -5.24
CA PRO A 102 -23.78 -36.59 -4.48
C PRO A 102 -24.65 -35.46 -5.03
N GLY A 103 -25.92 -35.76 -5.33
CA GLY A 103 -26.85 -34.79 -5.88
C GLY A 103 -26.75 -34.54 -7.39
N ASN A 104 -25.78 -35.14 -8.10
CA ASN A 104 -25.63 -34.99 -9.53
C ASN A 104 -25.35 -36.34 -10.24
N ASN A 105 -26.42 -36.98 -10.73
CA ASN A 105 -26.36 -38.33 -11.30
C ASN A 105 -25.91 -38.38 -12.77
N ASP A 106 -25.85 -37.24 -13.46
CA ASP A 106 -25.46 -37.16 -14.88
C ASP A 106 -23.96 -36.92 -15.10
N THR A 107 -23.19 -36.77 -14.01
CA THR A 107 -21.77 -36.43 -14.05
C THR A 107 -20.97 -37.38 -13.16
N SER A 108 -19.84 -37.85 -13.66
CA SER A 108 -18.83 -38.60 -12.88
C SER A 108 -17.60 -37.74 -12.63
N VAL A 109 -16.96 -37.95 -11.48
CA VAL A 109 -15.62 -37.40 -11.18
C VAL A 109 -14.54 -38.46 -11.42
N ASN A 110 -13.48 -38.07 -12.12
CA ASN A 110 -12.28 -38.86 -12.41
C ASN A 110 -11.08 -38.19 -11.74
N ILE A 111 -10.28 -38.98 -11.01
CA ILE A 111 -9.12 -38.49 -10.26
C ILE A 111 -7.86 -39.14 -10.80
N TYR A 112 -6.80 -38.37 -10.99
CA TYR A 112 -5.50 -38.84 -11.44
C TYR A 112 -4.44 -38.31 -10.48
N TYR A 113 -3.55 -39.19 -10.04
CA TYR A 113 -2.40 -38.83 -9.22
C TYR A 113 -1.13 -39.05 -10.02
N PHE A 114 -0.24 -38.07 -10.00
CA PHE A 114 1.05 -38.15 -10.65
C PHE A 114 2.04 -37.27 -9.90
N GLU A 115 3.32 -37.46 -10.18
CA GLU A 115 4.40 -36.69 -9.59
C GLU A 115 5.42 -36.31 -10.64
N HIS A 116 6.18 -35.27 -10.37
CA HIS A 116 7.28 -34.85 -11.23
C HIS A 116 8.43 -34.29 -10.39
N THR A 117 9.66 -34.53 -10.84
CA THR A 117 10.86 -33.95 -10.22
C THR A 117 11.48 -32.95 -11.18
N TYR A 118 11.41 -31.67 -10.83
CA TYR A 118 11.89 -30.58 -11.66
C TYR A 118 13.42 -30.50 -11.67
N PRO A 119 14.03 -30.03 -12.78
CA PRO A 119 15.48 -29.93 -12.90
C PRO A 119 16.06 -28.81 -12.02
N SER A 120 15.29 -27.75 -11.75
CA SER A 120 15.76 -26.60 -10.96
C SER A 120 14.63 -25.99 -10.13
N SER A 121 15.01 -25.07 -9.23
CA SER A 121 14.07 -24.07 -8.71
C SER A 121 13.58 -23.16 -9.84
N GLY A 122 12.37 -22.61 -9.68
CA GLY A 122 11.73 -21.81 -10.71
C GLY A 122 10.21 -21.85 -10.62
N THR A 123 9.55 -21.19 -11.57
CA THR A 123 8.10 -21.23 -11.72
C THR A 123 7.75 -22.11 -12.90
N PHE A 124 6.89 -23.09 -12.67
CA PHE A 124 6.50 -24.09 -13.67
C PHE A 124 4.98 -24.10 -13.81
N THR A 125 4.49 -24.35 -15.04
CA THR A 125 3.06 -24.43 -15.33
C THR A 125 2.72 -25.84 -15.77
N VAL A 126 2.15 -26.61 -14.84
CA VAL A 126 1.63 -27.96 -15.15
C VAL A 126 0.27 -27.82 -15.78
N SER A 127 0.02 -28.54 -16.86
CA SER A 127 -1.24 -28.42 -17.58
C SER A 127 -1.74 -29.74 -18.14
N TYR A 128 -3.04 -29.74 -18.41
CA TYR A 128 -3.77 -30.83 -19.02
C TYR A 128 -4.45 -30.32 -20.29
N ILE A 129 -4.27 -31.05 -21.39
CA ILE A 129 -5.02 -30.89 -22.62
C ILE A 129 -5.96 -32.09 -22.74
N GLY A 130 -7.25 -31.82 -22.77
CA GLY A 130 -8.27 -32.82 -23.06
C GLY A 130 -8.80 -32.59 -24.47
N GLU A 131 -8.59 -33.56 -25.36
CA GLU A 131 -9.40 -33.60 -26.58
C GLU A 131 -10.85 -33.84 -26.16
N ASN A 132 -11.77 -33.13 -26.80
CA ASN A 132 -13.22 -33.23 -26.64
C ASN A 132 -13.86 -32.64 -25.36
N ARG A 133 -13.89 -31.30 -25.33
CA ARG A 133 -14.76 -30.49 -24.45
C ARG A 133 -16.25 -30.84 -24.66
N ASN A 134 -17.08 -30.65 -23.63
CA ASN A 134 -18.53 -30.75 -23.75
C ASN A 134 -19.16 -29.57 -24.52
N LEU A 135 -20.42 -29.72 -24.95
CA LEU A 135 -21.23 -28.63 -25.51
C LEU A 135 -21.31 -27.44 -24.54
N ALA A 136 -21.28 -26.22 -25.09
CA ALA A 136 -21.42 -24.95 -24.40
C ALA A 136 -21.99 -23.89 -25.34
N LEU A 137 -22.92 -23.07 -24.86
CA LEU A 137 -23.54 -21.99 -25.66
C LEU A 137 -22.65 -20.77 -25.83
N ASN A 138 -21.70 -20.59 -24.92
CA ASN A 138 -20.88 -19.39 -24.83
C ASN A 138 -19.49 -19.55 -25.45
N ILE A 139 -19.33 -20.55 -26.33
CA ILE A 139 -18.12 -20.87 -27.10
C ILE A 139 -18.57 -21.35 -28.49
N ASP A 140 -17.90 -20.91 -29.56
CA ASP A 140 -18.23 -21.35 -30.92
C ASP A 140 -17.70 -22.76 -31.20
N ARG A 141 -18.53 -23.66 -31.76
CA ARG A 141 -18.12 -25.04 -32.11
C ARG A 141 -17.31 -25.72 -30.98
N PRO A 142 -17.85 -25.79 -29.74
CA PRO A 142 -17.08 -26.19 -28.56
C PRO A 142 -16.56 -27.62 -28.63
N LEU A 143 -17.22 -28.50 -29.39
CA LEU A 143 -16.80 -29.89 -29.62
C LEU A 143 -15.53 -30.00 -30.46
N ASP A 144 -15.22 -28.99 -31.28
CA ASP A 144 -14.04 -28.94 -32.13
C ASP A 144 -12.84 -28.29 -31.41
N GLN A 145 -13.01 -27.86 -30.15
CA GLN A 145 -11.99 -27.18 -29.37
C GLN A 145 -11.53 -28.04 -28.19
N SER A 146 -10.22 -28.05 -27.94
CA SER A 146 -9.66 -28.74 -26.78
C SER A 146 -10.03 -28.05 -25.46
N PHE A 147 -10.07 -28.84 -24.39
CA PHE A 147 -10.20 -28.39 -23.01
C PHE A 147 -8.81 -28.17 -22.42
N TYR A 148 -8.57 -27.00 -21.82
CA TYR A 148 -7.29 -26.66 -21.21
C TYR A 148 -7.46 -26.12 -19.80
N ILE A 149 -6.72 -26.71 -18.85
CA ILE A 149 -6.53 -26.20 -17.49
C ILE A 149 -5.05 -26.30 -17.11
N SER A 150 -4.62 -25.43 -16.21
CA SER A 150 -3.24 -25.41 -15.75
C SER A 150 -3.12 -24.91 -14.31
N THR A 151 -2.04 -25.34 -13.66
CA THR A 151 -1.67 -24.87 -12.34
C THR A 151 -0.22 -24.42 -12.36
N ARG A 152 0.00 -23.18 -11.93
CA ARG A 152 1.32 -22.59 -11.78
C ARG A 152 1.82 -22.87 -10.37
N ILE A 153 3.05 -23.35 -10.27
CA ILE A 153 3.73 -23.60 -9.00
C ILE A 153 5.07 -22.87 -8.98
N THR A 154 5.50 -22.43 -7.81
CA THR A 154 6.83 -21.83 -7.61
C THR A 154 7.65 -22.69 -6.65
N LEU A 155 8.77 -23.19 -7.13
CA LEU A 155 9.75 -23.95 -6.35
C LEU A 155 10.87 -23.03 -5.92
N ASP A 156 10.79 -22.54 -4.69
CA ASP A 156 11.77 -21.63 -4.10
C ASP A 156 12.08 -22.07 -2.66
N PRO A 157 13.34 -22.44 -2.35
CA PRO A 157 13.71 -22.87 -1.01
C PRO A 157 13.37 -21.85 0.10
N SER A 158 13.32 -20.55 -0.21
CA SER A 158 13.00 -19.53 0.79
C SER A 158 11.52 -19.49 1.20
N LEU A 159 10.63 -20.11 0.41
CA LEU A 159 9.19 -20.14 0.70
C LEU A 159 8.83 -21.22 1.73
N GLY A 160 9.71 -22.19 1.98
CA GLY A 160 9.41 -23.31 2.87
C GLY A 160 8.42 -24.30 2.24
N ARG A 161 7.48 -24.83 3.03
CA ARG A 161 6.47 -25.78 2.53
C ARG A 161 5.40 -25.04 1.73
N ASN A 162 5.02 -25.56 0.57
CA ASN A 162 3.99 -24.97 -0.29
C ASN A 162 2.95 -25.99 -0.77
N ARG A 163 1.67 -25.64 -0.69
CA ARG A 163 0.54 -26.41 -1.18
C ARG A 163 -0.33 -25.47 -2.00
N SER A 164 -0.61 -25.82 -3.25
CA SER A 164 -1.51 -25.02 -4.06
C SER A 164 -2.90 -24.96 -3.40
N PRO A 165 -3.70 -23.94 -3.71
CA PRO A 165 -5.09 -23.86 -3.26
C PRO A 165 -5.85 -25.16 -3.59
N VAL A 166 -6.59 -25.67 -2.61
CA VAL A 166 -7.43 -26.87 -2.77
C VAL A 166 -8.88 -26.43 -2.92
N LEU A 167 -9.51 -26.85 -4.02
CA LEU A 167 -10.90 -26.52 -4.33
C LEU A 167 -11.80 -27.68 -3.90
N THR A 168 -12.56 -27.50 -2.82
CA THR A 168 -13.27 -28.60 -2.16
C THR A 168 -14.72 -28.78 -2.64
N ALA A 169 -15.34 -27.73 -3.17
CA ALA A 169 -16.67 -27.83 -3.76
C ALA A 169 -16.61 -28.48 -5.15
N PRO A 170 -17.59 -29.31 -5.55
CA PRO A 170 -17.69 -29.88 -6.90
C PRO A 170 -17.82 -28.81 -7.99
N ALA A 171 -17.24 -29.02 -9.17
CA ALA A 171 -17.19 -28.03 -10.25
C ALA A 171 -18.35 -28.13 -11.28
N VAL A 172 -19.49 -28.71 -10.92
CA VAL A 172 -20.65 -28.85 -11.83
C VAL A 172 -21.93 -28.68 -11.03
N ASP A 173 -22.72 -27.67 -11.41
CA ASP A 173 -23.99 -27.33 -10.77
C ASP A 173 -25.08 -26.95 -11.78
N LYS A 174 -26.33 -26.97 -11.32
CA LYS A 174 -27.51 -26.69 -12.14
C LYS A 174 -28.16 -25.36 -11.73
N ALA A 175 -28.69 -24.65 -12.72
CA ALA A 175 -29.34 -23.36 -12.56
C ALA A 175 -30.71 -23.35 -13.24
N GLY A 176 -31.66 -22.62 -12.64
CA GLY A 176 -32.98 -22.37 -13.24
C GLY A 176 -32.98 -21.08 -14.05
N VAL A 177 -33.71 -21.07 -15.18
CA VAL A 177 -33.98 -19.84 -15.93
C VAL A 177 -34.68 -18.81 -15.02
N ASN A 178 -34.25 -17.55 -15.09
CA ASN A 178 -34.75 -16.42 -14.31
C ASN A 178 -34.66 -16.62 -12.78
N GLN A 179 -33.60 -17.31 -12.31
CA GLN A 179 -33.34 -17.51 -10.88
C GLN A 179 -31.89 -17.23 -10.54
N VAL A 180 -31.60 -16.85 -9.30
CA VAL A 180 -30.21 -16.60 -8.88
C VAL A 180 -29.42 -17.91 -8.85
N PHE A 181 -28.26 -17.93 -9.50
CA PHE A 181 -27.27 -19.00 -9.40
C PHE A 181 -26.06 -18.53 -8.61
N LEU A 182 -25.68 -19.30 -7.60
CA LEU A 182 -24.55 -19.05 -6.71
C LEU A 182 -23.64 -20.27 -6.73
N HIS A 183 -22.34 -20.05 -6.88
CA HIS A 183 -21.33 -21.10 -6.79
C HIS A 183 -20.08 -20.58 -6.08
N ASN A 184 -19.48 -21.39 -5.22
CA ASN A 184 -18.19 -21.09 -4.62
C ASN A 184 -17.27 -22.32 -4.71
N PRO A 185 -16.02 -22.19 -5.21
CA PRO A 185 -15.11 -23.34 -5.30
C PRO A 185 -14.68 -23.90 -3.93
N ALA A 186 -15.03 -23.22 -2.83
CA ALA A 186 -14.62 -23.53 -1.46
C ALA A 186 -13.10 -23.74 -1.39
N ALA A 187 -12.37 -22.79 -1.97
CA ALA A 187 -10.93 -22.83 -2.03
C ALA A 187 -10.35 -22.56 -0.65
N PHE A 188 -9.36 -23.35 -0.26
CA PHE A 188 -8.57 -23.07 0.93
C PHE A 188 -7.09 -23.31 0.65
N ASP A 189 -6.25 -22.51 1.31
CA ASP A 189 -4.84 -22.79 1.42
C ASP A 189 -4.55 -23.36 2.81
N ALA A 190 -3.70 -24.38 2.85
CA ALA A 190 -3.40 -25.10 4.07
C ALA A 190 -2.15 -24.56 4.79
N ASP A 191 -1.36 -23.72 4.12
CA ASP A 191 -0.13 -23.12 4.66
C ASP A 191 -0.39 -21.77 5.35
N GLY A 192 -1.56 -21.17 5.14
CA GLY A 192 -1.96 -19.88 5.72
C GLY A 192 -1.74 -18.69 4.79
N ASP A 193 -1.56 -18.95 3.49
CA ASP A 193 -1.46 -17.91 2.48
C ASP A 193 -2.79 -17.24 2.16
N SER A 194 -2.68 -16.06 1.57
CA SER A 194 -3.84 -15.29 1.14
C SER A 194 -4.28 -15.79 -0.24
N LEU A 195 -5.57 -16.08 -0.40
CA LEU A 195 -6.16 -16.41 -1.70
C LEU A 195 -6.82 -15.18 -2.32
N ALA A 196 -6.69 -15.05 -3.64
CA ALA A 196 -7.43 -14.08 -4.43
C ALA A 196 -8.11 -14.77 -5.60
N PHE A 197 -9.30 -14.28 -5.95
CA PHE A 197 -10.16 -14.92 -6.94
C PHE A 197 -10.43 -13.97 -8.11
N ARG A 198 -10.42 -14.50 -9.33
CA ARG A 198 -10.87 -13.75 -10.50
C ARG A 198 -11.40 -14.67 -11.59
N LEU A 199 -12.40 -14.17 -12.31
CA LEU A 199 -12.89 -14.81 -13.52
C LEU A 199 -11.84 -14.75 -14.63
N ARG A 200 -11.87 -15.76 -15.50
CA ARG A 200 -11.08 -15.84 -16.71
C ARG A 200 -11.91 -16.47 -17.81
N THR A 201 -11.58 -16.18 -19.07
CA THR A 201 -12.14 -16.89 -20.21
C THR A 201 -11.65 -18.34 -20.23
N SER A 202 -12.52 -19.28 -20.59
CA SER A 202 -12.11 -20.65 -20.89
C SER A 202 -11.06 -20.69 -22.00
N GLN A 203 -10.12 -21.63 -21.93
CA GLN A 203 -8.99 -21.73 -22.85
C GLN A 203 -8.98 -23.03 -23.65
N GLN A 204 -8.36 -22.99 -24.81
CA GLN A 204 -8.09 -24.13 -25.69
C GLN A 204 -6.61 -24.14 -26.10
N VAL A 205 -6.12 -25.28 -26.58
CA VAL A 205 -4.85 -25.41 -27.30
C VAL A 205 -5.17 -25.88 -28.73
N PRO A 206 -5.09 -25.00 -29.75
CA PRO A 206 -5.50 -25.34 -31.12
C PRO A 206 -4.73 -26.51 -31.75
N ALA A 207 -3.47 -26.70 -31.35
CA ALA A 207 -2.64 -27.81 -31.82
C ALA A 207 -3.06 -29.18 -31.23
N GLY A 208 -3.94 -29.18 -30.22
CA GLY A 208 -4.34 -30.39 -29.50
C GLY A 208 -3.18 -31.12 -28.84
N ILE A 209 -3.41 -32.36 -28.42
CA ILE A 209 -2.37 -33.25 -27.87
C ILE A 209 -1.33 -33.57 -28.95
N ASP A 210 -1.76 -33.93 -30.17
CA ASP A 210 -0.87 -34.44 -31.23
C ASP A 210 0.16 -33.40 -31.73
N GLY A 211 -0.26 -32.14 -31.82
CA GLY A 211 0.59 -31.03 -32.23
C GLY A 211 1.42 -30.44 -31.08
N THR A 212 1.11 -30.78 -29.82
CA THR A 212 1.83 -30.26 -28.64
C THR A 212 2.81 -31.28 -28.06
N LEU A 213 2.44 -32.57 -28.07
CA LEU A 213 3.24 -33.64 -27.50
C LEU A 213 4.53 -33.82 -28.28
N GLY A 214 5.67 -33.84 -27.60
CA GLY A 214 6.98 -34.11 -28.19
C GLY A 214 7.29 -35.60 -28.31
N SER A 215 8.57 -35.89 -28.54
CA SER A 215 9.05 -37.28 -28.64
C SER A 215 8.94 -38.01 -27.30
N CYS A 216 8.48 -39.26 -27.36
CA CYS A 216 8.32 -40.14 -26.19
C CYS A 216 8.99 -41.49 -26.38
N PRO A 217 9.55 -42.09 -25.31
CA PRO A 217 10.06 -43.46 -25.36
C PRO A 217 8.97 -44.43 -25.84
N GLY A 218 9.29 -45.30 -26.80
CA GLY A 218 8.35 -46.29 -27.34
C GLY A 218 7.40 -45.79 -28.42
N GLY A 219 7.58 -44.57 -28.95
CA GLY A 219 6.86 -44.08 -30.13
C GLY A 219 5.46 -43.52 -29.85
N SER A 220 5.07 -43.34 -28.59
CA SER A 220 3.79 -42.74 -28.17
C SER A 220 3.79 -41.20 -28.19
N GLY A 221 4.76 -40.58 -28.87
CA GLY A 221 4.96 -39.14 -28.93
C GLY A 221 4.05 -38.44 -29.95
N GLY A 222 4.22 -37.13 -30.08
CA GLY A 222 3.58 -36.31 -31.10
C GLY A 222 4.60 -35.52 -31.94
N THR A 223 4.12 -34.45 -32.57
CA THR A 223 4.91 -33.60 -33.49
C THR A 223 5.42 -32.29 -32.85
N GLY A 224 5.10 -32.06 -31.57
CA GLY A 224 5.40 -30.82 -30.86
C GLY A 224 6.67 -30.87 -29.99
N ASP A 225 6.72 -29.98 -28.99
CA ASP A 225 7.88 -29.74 -28.12
C ASP A 225 7.54 -29.83 -26.61
N ASN A 226 6.37 -30.39 -26.27
CA ASN A 226 5.80 -30.43 -24.92
C ASN A 226 5.53 -29.05 -24.29
N GLN A 227 5.39 -27.98 -25.08
CA GLN A 227 5.04 -26.64 -24.60
C GLN A 227 3.65 -26.23 -25.10
N PRO A 228 2.57 -26.47 -24.32
CA PRO A 228 1.24 -26.01 -24.67
C PRO A 228 1.17 -24.49 -24.89
N ALA A 229 0.53 -24.07 -25.98
CA ALA A 229 0.27 -22.66 -26.30
C ALA A 229 -1.23 -22.32 -26.14
N PRO A 230 -1.73 -22.10 -24.90
CA PRO A 230 -3.14 -21.92 -24.66
C PRO A 230 -3.64 -20.54 -25.14
N GLN A 231 -4.80 -20.53 -25.77
CA GLN A 231 -5.51 -19.34 -26.24
C GLN A 231 -6.93 -19.33 -25.67
N THR A 232 -7.59 -18.17 -25.68
CA THR A 232 -9.01 -18.10 -25.34
C THR A 232 -9.83 -18.97 -26.31
N ALA A 233 -10.83 -19.68 -25.79
CA ALA A 233 -11.76 -20.43 -26.61
C ALA A 233 -12.44 -19.51 -27.63
N THR A 234 -12.63 -19.99 -28.87
CA THR A 234 -13.09 -19.15 -29.98
C THR A 234 -14.43 -18.49 -29.65
N ASN A 235 -14.46 -17.15 -29.76
CA ASN A 235 -15.62 -16.31 -29.45
C ASN A 235 -16.24 -16.57 -28.06
N PHE A 236 -15.42 -16.88 -27.05
CA PHE A 236 -15.89 -17.01 -25.68
C PHE A 236 -16.64 -15.77 -25.20
N ARG A 237 -17.81 -15.99 -24.59
CA ARG A 237 -18.61 -14.93 -23.94
C ARG A 237 -18.91 -15.29 -22.49
N TYR A 238 -18.99 -14.28 -21.62
CA TYR A 238 -19.45 -14.53 -20.26
C TYR A 238 -20.96 -14.84 -20.25
N PRO A 239 -21.46 -15.64 -19.28
CA PRO A 239 -22.85 -16.11 -19.29
C PRO A 239 -23.94 -15.02 -19.32
N ASN A 240 -23.61 -13.79 -18.88
CA ASN A 240 -24.52 -12.65 -18.90
C ASN A 240 -24.44 -11.78 -20.19
N ASP A 241 -23.64 -12.18 -21.18
CA ASP A 241 -23.55 -11.45 -22.46
C ASP A 241 -24.88 -11.57 -23.24
N PRO A 242 -25.53 -10.44 -23.58
CA PRO A 242 -26.82 -10.44 -24.28
C PRO A 242 -26.76 -11.04 -25.69
N VAL A 243 -25.57 -11.17 -26.29
CA VAL A 243 -25.43 -11.82 -27.60
C VAL A 243 -25.82 -13.30 -27.53
N ILE A 244 -25.68 -13.94 -26.37
CA ILE A 244 -26.05 -15.36 -26.17
C ILE A 244 -27.57 -15.56 -26.30
N THR A 245 -28.37 -14.60 -25.82
CA THR A 245 -29.85 -14.70 -25.82
C THR A 245 -30.50 -14.02 -27.03
N GLY A 246 -29.76 -13.19 -27.77
CA GLY A 246 -30.25 -12.47 -28.93
C GLY A 246 -31.04 -11.19 -28.59
N PRO A 247 -31.34 -10.35 -29.60
CA PRO A 247 -31.85 -8.98 -29.40
C PRO A 247 -33.26 -8.88 -28.80
N GLY A 248 -34.02 -9.98 -28.72
CA GLY A 248 -35.41 -10.00 -28.24
C GLY A 248 -35.59 -10.41 -26.77
N ASN A 249 -34.54 -10.84 -26.07
CA ASN A 249 -34.63 -11.34 -24.69
C ASN A 249 -33.35 -11.04 -23.90
N PRO A 250 -33.05 -9.76 -23.60
CA PRO A 250 -31.86 -9.41 -22.84
C PRO A 250 -31.95 -10.00 -21.42
N PRO A 251 -30.85 -10.53 -20.86
CA PRO A 251 -30.89 -11.09 -19.53
C PRO A 251 -31.05 -9.98 -18.49
N LEU A 252 -32.13 -10.02 -17.70
CA LEU A 252 -32.45 -9.03 -16.68
C LEU A 252 -32.36 -9.62 -15.28
N GLN A 253 -31.81 -8.87 -14.33
CA GLN A 253 -31.63 -9.31 -12.95
C GLN A 253 -32.97 -9.66 -12.29
N VAL A 254 -32.97 -10.70 -11.45
CA VAL A 254 -34.06 -10.98 -10.51
C VAL A 254 -33.76 -10.46 -9.10
N ALA A 255 -34.79 -10.44 -8.24
CA ALA A 255 -34.63 -10.01 -6.86
C ALA A 255 -33.64 -10.92 -6.11
N TYR A 256 -32.65 -10.30 -5.46
CA TYR A 256 -31.62 -11.01 -4.68
C TYR A 256 -31.10 -10.10 -3.57
N SER A 257 -31.11 -10.58 -2.33
CA SER A 257 -30.66 -9.81 -1.15
C SER A 257 -29.20 -10.09 -0.76
N GLY A 258 -28.49 -10.93 -1.50
CA GLY A 258 -27.07 -11.20 -1.23
C GLY A 258 -26.13 -10.17 -1.84
N VAL A 259 -24.87 -10.56 -2.04
CA VAL A 259 -23.81 -9.65 -2.51
C VAL A 259 -23.36 -10.05 -3.94
N PRO A 260 -23.38 -9.11 -4.90
CA PRO A 260 -24.07 -7.83 -4.85
C PRO A 260 -25.60 -8.01 -4.86
N ALA A 261 -26.32 -7.04 -4.29
CA ALA A 261 -27.78 -7.08 -4.26
C ALA A 261 -28.33 -6.97 -5.69
N GLY A 262 -29.35 -7.76 -6.00
CA GLY A 262 -30.04 -7.73 -7.28
C GLY A 262 -30.87 -6.47 -7.45
N VAL A 263 -30.83 -5.87 -8.63
CA VAL A 263 -31.62 -4.70 -9.04
C VAL A 263 -32.58 -5.14 -10.15
N PRO A 264 -33.81 -5.57 -9.80
CA PRO A 264 -34.76 -6.11 -10.77
C PRO A 264 -34.94 -5.21 -12.00
N GLY A 265 -34.89 -5.80 -13.20
CA GLY A 265 -35.03 -5.09 -14.46
C GLY A 265 -33.75 -4.42 -14.99
N SER A 266 -32.66 -4.40 -14.24
CA SER A 266 -31.32 -4.05 -14.75
C SER A 266 -30.69 -5.20 -15.53
N ALA A 267 -29.62 -4.94 -16.30
CA ALA A 267 -28.89 -5.99 -17.01
C ALA A 267 -28.29 -7.03 -16.03
N ALA A 268 -28.42 -8.32 -16.37
CA ALA A 268 -27.88 -9.43 -15.58
C ALA A 268 -26.36 -9.32 -15.39
N ILE A 269 -25.88 -9.76 -14.24
CA ILE A 269 -24.45 -9.77 -13.91
C ILE A 269 -23.95 -11.21 -13.81
N PHE A 270 -22.67 -11.37 -14.11
CA PHE A 270 -21.90 -12.57 -13.80
C PHE A 270 -20.58 -12.12 -13.17
N VAL A 271 -20.50 -12.15 -11.84
CA VAL A 271 -19.37 -11.60 -11.09
C VAL A 271 -18.82 -12.61 -10.10
N GLN A 272 -17.55 -12.44 -9.72
CA GLN A 272 -16.91 -13.22 -8.66
C GLN A 272 -16.36 -12.28 -7.59
N ASP A 273 -16.67 -12.57 -6.33
CA ASP A 273 -16.09 -11.86 -5.20
C ASP A 273 -14.59 -12.21 -5.07
N PRO A 274 -13.68 -11.22 -5.11
CA PRO A 274 -12.24 -11.48 -5.17
C PRO A 274 -11.63 -11.97 -3.85
N TYR A 275 -12.38 -11.98 -2.75
CA TYR A 275 -11.91 -12.38 -1.42
C TYR A 275 -12.48 -13.72 -0.95
N THR A 276 -13.73 -14.01 -1.31
CA THR A 276 -14.44 -15.24 -0.91
C THR A 276 -14.55 -16.24 -2.05
N GLY A 277 -14.36 -15.81 -3.31
CA GLY A 277 -14.53 -16.64 -4.48
C GLY A 277 -15.98 -16.90 -4.90
N GLN A 278 -16.96 -16.30 -4.21
CA GLN A 278 -18.39 -16.46 -4.51
C GLN A 278 -18.71 -15.91 -5.90
N ILE A 279 -19.19 -16.78 -6.78
CA ILE A 279 -19.75 -16.43 -8.08
C ILE A 279 -21.23 -16.14 -7.89
N THR A 280 -21.68 -15.02 -8.44
CA THR A 280 -23.09 -14.60 -8.47
C THR A 280 -23.52 -14.36 -9.91
N TRP A 281 -24.45 -15.18 -10.38
CA TRP A 281 -25.18 -15.01 -11.63
C TRP A 281 -26.66 -14.81 -11.34
N ASN A 282 -27.12 -13.56 -11.40
CA ASN A 282 -28.43 -13.20 -10.86
C ASN A 282 -29.60 -13.28 -11.86
N ALA A 283 -29.39 -13.89 -13.03
CA ALA A 283 -30.45 -14.31 -13.95
C ALA A 283 -29.88 -15.08 -15.17
N PRO A 284 -29.74 -16.41 -15.11
CA PRO A 284 -29.60 -17.26 -16.28
C PRO A 284 -30.86 -17.17 -17.16
N VAL A 285 -30.72 -17.01 -18.48
CA VAL A 285 -31.87 -16.80 -19.36
C VAL A 285 -31.97 -17.83 -20.49
N ALA A 286 -30.87 -18.13 -21.19
CA ALA A 286 -30.89 -19.16 -22.22
C ALA A 286 -30.61 -20.55 -21.64
N ILE A 287 -31.47 -21.52 -21.98
CA ILE A 287 -31.36 -22.93 -21.59
C ILE A 287 -30.18 -23.55 -22.32
N GLY A 288 -29.31 -24.25 -21.59
CA GLY A 288 -28.15 -24.94 -22.16
C GLY A 288 -26.96 -25.01 -21.21
N PHE A 289 -25.81 -25.38 -21.76
CA PHE A 289 -24.56 -25.52 -21.02
C PHE A 289 -23.71 -24.26 -21.15
N TYR A 290 -23.07 -23.85 -20.07
CA TYR A 290 -22.15 -22.70 -20.05
C TYR A 290 -20.83 -23.10 -19.43
N ASN A 291 -19.73 -22.74 -20.08
CA ASN A 291 -18.39 -22.91 -19.50
C ASN A 291 -17.92 -21.61 -18.84
N VAL A 292 -17.32 -21.74 -17.67
CA VAL A 292 -16.78 -20.63 -16.90
C VAL A 292 -15.45 -21.05 -16.31
N ALA A 293 -14.42 -20.22 -16.47
CA ALA A 293 -13.14 -20.43 -15.82
C ALA A 293 -12.88 -19.38 -14.74
N MET A 294 -12.17 -19.79 -13.70
CA MET A 294 -11.69 -18.93 -12.62
C MET A 294 -10.24 -19.25 -12.29
N VAL A 295 -9.53 -18.24 -11.78
CA VAL A 295 -8.18 -18.36 -11.25
C VAL A 295 -8.23 -18.14 -9.74
N VAL A 296 -7.62 -19.06 -9.00
CA VAL A 296 -7.33 -18.90 -7.57
C VAL A 296 -5.84 -18.65 -7.44
N GLU A 297 -5.49 -17.42 -7.09
CA GLU A 297 -4.11 -16.96 -6.90
C GLU A 297 -3.68 -17.14 -5.45
N GLU A 298 -2.50 -17.71 -5.24
CA GLU A 298 -1.90 -17.98 -3.94
C GLU A 298 -0.82 -16.94 -3.64
N TRP A 299 -1.03 -16.14 -2.59
CA TRP A 299 -0.16 -15.03 -2.22
C TRP A 299 0.48 -15.25 -0.85
N ARG A 300 1.81 -15.44 -0.84
CA ARG A 300 2.59 -15.59 0.39
C ARG A 300 3.00 -14.26 0.97
N ARG A 301 2.74 -14.09 2.27
CA ARG A 301 3.22 -12.95 3.05
C ARG A 301 4.62 -13.25 3.57
N THR A 302 5.53 -12.34 3.30
CA THR A 302 6.91 -12.36 3.79
C THR A 302 7.23 -11.03 4.47
N PRO A 303 8.32 -10.93 5.24
CA PRO A 303 8.79 -9.65 5.76
C PRO A 303 9.03 -8.58 4.66
N GLY A 304 9.33 -9.01 3.43
CA GLY A 304 9.54 -8.13 2.27
C GLY A 304 8.27 -7.78 1.49
N GLY A 305 7.09 -8.21 1.94
CA GLY A 305 5.81 -7.97 1.27
C GLY A 305 5.10 -9.24 0.82
N ARG A 306 4.12 -9.09 -0.07
CA ARG A 306 3.33 -10.20 -0.63
C ARG A 306 3.95 -10.64 -1.97
N ARG A 307 4.05 -11.95 -2.18
CA ARG A 307 4.55 -12.54 -3.42
C ARG A 307 3.53 -13.56 -3.94
N LEU A 308 3.19 -13.47 -5.22
CA LEU A 308 2.43 -14.51 -5.91
C LEU A 308 3.32 -15.74 -6.06
N ILE A 309 2.84 -16.89 -5.58
CA ILE A 309 3.64 -18.12 -5.52
C ILE A 309 2.96 -19.30 -6.23
N GLY A 310 1.66 -19.22 -6.49
CA GLY A 310 0.92 -20.25 -7.21
C GLY A 310 -0.37 -19.71 -7.82
N GLU A 311 -0.87 -20.43 -8.82
CA GLU A 311 -2.19 -20.19 -9.43
C GLU A 311 -2.84 -21.54 -9.75
N VAL A 312 -4.10 -21.73 -9.36
CA VAL A 312 -4.91 -22.89 -9.77
C VAL A 312 -6.03 -22.38 -10.66
N ILE A 313 -6.12 -22.93 -11.87
CA ILE A 313 -7.24 -22.66 -12.78
C ILE A 313 -8.26 -23.79 -12.68
N ARG A 314 -9.51 -23.40 -12.44
CA ARG A 314 -10.67 -24.29 -12.57
C ARG A 314 -11.52 -23.81 -13.74
N ASP A 315 -11.79 -24.70 -14.69
CA ASP A 315 -12.83 -24.52 -15.70
C ASP A 315 -14.01 -25.41 -15.27
N MET A 316 -15.21 -24.84 -15.26
CA MET A 316 -16.44 -25.47 -14.76
C MET A 316 -17.59 -25.30 -15.74
N GLN A 317 -18.58 -26.20 -15.64
CA GLN A 317 -19.79 -26.11 -16.45
C GLN A 317 -21.02 -25.89 -15.58
N ILE A 318 -21.86 -24.94 -16.00
CA ILE A 318 -23.16 -24.64 -15.42
C ILE A 318 -24.24 -25.16 -16.37
N ILE A 319 -25.21 -25.90 -15.84
CA ILE A 319 -26.32 -26.48 -16.61
C ILE A 319 -27.59 -25.66 -16.35
N VAL A 320 -28.00 -24.83 -17.30
CA VAL A 320 -29.21 -24.01 -17.20
C VAL A 320 -30.40 -24.75 -17.77
N SER A 321 -31.44 -24.94 -16.96
CA SER A 321 -32.67 -25.66 -17.33
C SER A 321 -33.90 -24.76 -17.27
N GLY A 322 -34.82 -24.93 -18.21
CA GLY A 322 -36.14 -24.33 -18.15
C GLY A 322 -37.01 -25.09 -17.16
N THR A 323 -37.19 -24.56 -15.96
CA THR A 323 -37.88 -25.24 -14.85
C THR A 323 -38.77 -24.29 -14.09
N THR A 324 -39.87 -24.83 -13.54
CA THR A 324 -40.74 -24.15 -12.57
C THR A 324 -40.34 -24.44 -11.12
N ASN A 325 -39.39 -25.36 -10.90
CA ASN A 325 -38.77 -25.58 -9.58
C ASN A 325 -38.05 -24.30 -9.15
N LEU A 326 -38.22 -23.89 -7.89
CA LEU A 326 -37.50 -22.76 -7.34
C LEU A 326 -36.30 -23.28 -6.54
N ARG A 327 -35.17 -22.59 -6.63
CA ARG A 327 -33.99 -22.89 -5.81
C ARG A 327 -34.33 -22.87 -4.30
N PRO A 328 -33.68 -23.70 -3.48
CA PRO A 328 -33.73 -23.50 -2.03
C PRO A 328 -33.08 -22.16 -1.66
N THR A 329 -33.36 -21.66 -0.46
CA THR A 329 -32.71 -20.48 0.10
C THR A 329 -32.00 -20.86 1.40
N ILE A 330 -30.67 -20.73 1.41
CA ILE A 330 -29.84 -21.02 2.58
C ILE A 330 -29.62 -19.78 3.45
N THR A 331 -29.66 -19.96 4.76
CA THR A 331 -29.35 -18.94 5.77
C THR A 331 -28.17 -19.42 6.59
N VAL A 332 -27.09 -18.64 6.53
CA VAL A 332 -25.86 -18.86 7.30
C VAL A 332 -25.77 -17.80 8.41
N PRO A 333 -25.05 -18.09 9.52
CA PRO A 333 -24.81 -17.10 10.56
C PRO A 333 -24.07 -15.87 10.04
N PRO A 334 -24.15 -14.72 10.74
CA PRO A 334 -23.27 -13.60 10.47
C PRO A 334 -21.81 -13.99 10.71
N ASP A 335 -20.89 -13.30 10.03
CA ASP A 335 -19.46 -13.52 10.22
C ASP A 335 -19.08 -13.45 11.70
N LEU A 336 -18.27 -14.41 12.10
CA LEU A 336 -17.92 -14.63 13.49
C LEU A 336 -16.44 -14.32 13.71
N CYS A 337 -16.14 -13.81 14.88
CA CYS A 337 -14.77 -13.77 15.35
C CYS A 337 -14.69 -14.27 16.79
N VAL A 338 -13.70 -15.11 17.06
CA VAL A 338 -13.53 -15.85 18.32
C VAL A 338 -12.09 -15.81 18.77
N VAL A 339 -11.89 -15.97 20.08
CA VAL A 339 -10.56 -16.12 20.66
C VAL A 339 -10.12 -17.58 20.54
N ALA A 340 -8.86 -17.80 20.16
CA ALA A 340 -8.30 -19.15 20.10
C ALA A 340 -8.49 -19.92 21.42
N GLY A 341 -9.07 -21.12 21.32
CA GLY A 341 -9.46 -21.96 22.45
C GLY A 341 -10.97 -22.00 22.68
N GLU A 342 -11.73 -21.06 22.13
CA GLU A 342 -13.20 -21.07 22.19
C GLU A 342 -13.80 -22.06 21.18
N ARG A 343 -14.98 -22.58 21.53
CA ARG A 343 -15.76 -23.49 20.67
C ARG A 343 -16.73 -22.67 19.82
N VAL A 344 -16.64 -22.83 18.51
CA VAL A 344 -17.61 -22.30 17.55
C VAL A 344 -18.72 -23.34 17.38
N ARG A 345 -19.97 -22.92 17.57
CA ARG A 345 -21.17 -23.73 17.30
C ARG A 345 -22.21 -22.86 16.61
N ALA A 346 -22.72 -23.31 15.47
CA ALA A 346 -23.71 -22.56 14.72
C ALA A 346 -24.70 -23.47 13.99
N THR A 347 -25.90 -22.95 13.78
CA THR A 347 -26.96 -23.60 13.01
C THR A 347 -27.07 -22.96 11.64
N VAL A 348 -27.08 -23.79 10.60
CA VAL A 348 -27.35 -23.41 9.22
C VAL A 348 -28.71 -23.95 8.85
N THR A 349 -29.53 -23.12 8.21
CA THR A 349 -30.89 -23.52 7.81
C THR A 349 -31.13 -23.27 6.33
N ALA A 350 -32.05 -24.03 5.74
CA ALA A 350 -32.52 -23.80 4.38
C ALA A 350 -34.00 -24.07 4.24
N VAL A 351 -34.66 -23.34 3.34
CA VAL A 351 -36.07 -23.51 3.01
C VAL A 351 -36.19 -23.68 1.50
N ASP A 352 -37.04 -24.60 1.07
CA ASP A 352 -37.43 -24.76 -0.33
C ASP A 352 -38.84 -24.18 -0.56
N GLY A 353 -38.95 -23.24 -1.50
CA GLY A 353 -40.20 -22.56 -1.84
C GLY A 353 -40.79 -23.13 -3.12
N SER A 354 -41.52 -24.23 -3.06
CA SER A 354 -41.70 -25.15 -4.19
C SER A 354 -42.81 -24.84 -5.22
N SER A 355 -43.13 -23.58 -5.50
CA SER A 355 -44.16 -23.15 -6.50
C SER A 355 -45.65 -23.38 -6.13
N PRO A 356 -46.62 -22.78 -6.87
CA PRO A 356 -48.06 -22.95 -6.63
C PRO A 356 -48.64 -24.36 -6.91
N SER A 357 -47.87 -25.31 -7.46
CA SER A 357 -48.37 -26.64 -7.87
C SER A 357 -47.54 -27.84 -7.38
N SER A 358 -46.59 -27.65 -6.46
CA SER A 358 -45.78 -28.74 -5.87
C SER A 358 -45.50 -28.50 -4.37
N PRO A 359 -45.53 -29.54 -3.51
CA PRO A 359 -45.15 -29.42 -2.10
C PRO A 359 -43.66 -29.15 -1.91
N ALA A 360 -43.30 -28.48 -0.80
CA ALA A 360 -41.92 -28.15 -0.43
C ALA A 360 -41.07 -29.43 -0.35
N THR A 361 -39.94 -29.47 -1.06
CA THR A 361 -39.11 -30.67 -1.11
C THR A 361 -38.14 -30.71 0.07
N ALA A 362 -37.61 -31.90 0.35
CA ALA A 362 -36.52 -32.02 1.31
C ALA A 362 -35.26 -31.35 0.74
N VAL A 363 -34.46 -30.74 1.62
CA VAL A 363 -33.21 -30.07 1.25
C VAL A 363 -32.04 -30.81 1.89
N SER A 364 -31.06 -31.19 1.08
CA SER A 364 -29.77 -31.72 1.54
C SER A 364 -28.79 -30.58 1.82
N LEU A 365 -28.11 -30.62 2.96
CA LEU A 365 -27.13 -29.61 3.36
C LEU A 365 -25.71 -30.17 3.35
N PHE A 366 -24.77 -29.41 2.81
CA PHE A 366 -23.36 -29.76 2.74
C PHE A 366 -22.49 -28.60 3.27
N ALA A 367 -21.29 -28.93 3.74
CA ALA A 367 -20.28 -27.96 4.15
C ALA A 367 -18.93 -28.31 3.51
N TYR A 368 -18.24 -27.31 2.97
CA TYR A 368 -16.95 -27.43 2.32
C TYR A 368 -15.96 -26.43 2.92
N SER A 369 -14.83 -26.92 3.41
CA SER A 369 -13.75 -26.10 3.95
C SER A 369 -12.48 -26.94 4.20
N GLY A 370 -11.33 -26.27 4.25
CA GLY A 370 -10.07 -26.88 4.67
C GLY A 370 -9.98 -27.25 6.15
N ILE A 371 -10.89 -26.71 6.98
CA ILE A 371 -10.95 -27.03 8.41
C ILE A 371 -11.85 -28.24 8.71
N LEU A 372 -12.40 -28.91 7.69
CA LEU A 372 -13.22 -30.12 7.82
C LEU A 372 -12.41 -31.35 7.36
N PRO A 373 -11.81 -32.15 8.26
CA PRO A 373 -11.69 -32.03 9.73
C PRO A 373 -10.59 -31.02 10.19
N PRO A 374 -10.53 -30.59 11.47
CA PRO A 374 -11.22 -31.12 12.66
C PRO A 374 -12.61 -30.57 12.97
N ALA A 375 -13.09 -29.55 12.25
CA ALA A 375 -14.49 -29.13 12.36
C ALA A 375 -15.43 -30.26 11.92
N THR A 376 -16.70 -30.16 12.30
CA THR A 376 -17.74 -31.08 11.88
C THR A 376 -18.97 -30.32 11.40
N PHE A 377 -19.70 -30.93 10.46
CA PHE A 377 -21.02 -30.46 10.04
C PHE A 377 -21.95 -31.66 9.96
N GLN A 378 -23.09 -31.58 10.65
CA GLN A 378 -24.09 -32.64 10.66
C GLN A 378 -25.46 -32.04 10.33
N GLN A 379 -26.09 -32.54 9.28
CA GLN A 379 -27.48 -32.25 9.00
C GLN A 379 -28.38 -32.93 10.04
N THR A 380 -29.28 -32.16 10.66
CA THR A 380 -30.19 -32.61 11.73
C THR A 380 -31.64 -32.72 11.27
N ALA A 381 -32.02 -31.98 10.23
CA ALA A 381 -33.34 -32.07 9.60
C ALA A 381 -33.25 -31.78 8.10
N ALA A 382 -34.07 -32.45 7.29
CA ALA A 382 -34.16 -32.22 5.84
C ALA A 382 -35.34 -31.32 5.42
N GLY A 383 -36.24 -30.99 6.35
CA GLY A 383 -37.50 -30.32 6.02
C GLY A 383 -38.46 -31.24 5.24
N PRO A 384 -39.65 -30.73 4.83
CA PRO A 384 -40.20 -29.42 5.17
C PRO A 384 -40.59 -29.26 6.67
N PRO A 385 -40.82 -28.03 7.17
CA PRO A 385 -40.78 -26.76 6.44
C PRO A 385 -39.36 -26.17 6.30
N GLN A 386 -38.37 -26.68 7.05
CA GLN A 386 -37.01 -26.14 7.05
C GLN A 386 -35.99 -27.26 7.27
N ALA A 387 -34.95 -27.30 6.43
CA ALA A 387 -33.77 -28.11 6.69
C ALA A 387 -32.83 -27.40 7.66
N GLN A 388 -32.16 -28.17 8.51
CA GLN A 388 -31.24 -27.66 9.53
C GLN A 388 -29.99 -28.52 9.59
N GLY A 389 -28.84 -27.87 9.82
CA GLY A 389 -27.58 -28.53 10.11
C GLY A 389 -26.79 -27.77 11.17
N THR A 390 -25.99 -28.48 11.94
CA THR A 390 -25.15 -27.93 13.00
C THR A 390 -23.69 -28.01 12.60
N PHE A 391 -23.00 -26.87 12.61
CA PHE A 391 -21.55 -26.76 12.46
C PHE A 391 -20.90 -26.62 13.83
N GLU A 392 -19.81 -27.37 14.04
CA GLU A 392 -19.01 -27.28 15.27
C GLU A 392 -17.51 -27.26 14.97
N TRP A 393 -16.78 -26.38 15.65
CA TRP A 393 -15.32 -26.30 15.53
C TRP A 393 -14.67 -25.87 16.85
N GLN A 394 -13.75 -26.69 17.35
CA GLN A 394 -12.91 -26.33 18.49
C GLN A 394 -11.67 -25.59 17.99
N THR A 395 -11.59 -24.28 18.24
CA THR A 395 -10.43 -23.49 17.83
C THR A 395 -9.24 -23.73 18.75
N THR A 396 -8.03 -23.52 18.23
CA THR A 396 -6.77 -23.67 18.97
C THR A 396 -5.84 -22.50 18.66
N CYS A 397 -4.72 -22.38 19.38
CA CYS A 397 -3.71 -21.38 19.07
C CYS A 397 -3.14 -21.51 17.64
N GLN A 398 -3.12 -22.72 17.05
CA GLN A 398 -2.72 -22.94 15.65
C GLN A 398 -3.74 -22.42 14.64
N SER A 399 -4.95 -22.12 15.10
CA SER A 399 -6.02 -21.55 14.30
C SER A 399 -5.91 -20.02 14.20
N VAL A 400 -5.01 -19.36 14.93
CA VAL A 400 -4.88 -17.89 14.83
C VAL A 400 -4.37 -17.52 13.44
N ALA A 401 -5.12 -16.67 12.76
CA ALA A 401 -4.79 -16.22 11.42
C ALA A 401 -5.27 -14.78 11.20
N ARG A 402 -4.55 -14.03 10.36
CA ARG A 402 -4.95 -12.66 10.00
C ARG A 402 -6.18 -12.62 9.09
N LEU A 403 -6.35 -13.62 8.24
CA LEU A 403 -7.50 -13.76 7.34
C LEU A 403 -8.51 -14.75 7.93
N PRO A 404 -9.81 -14.55 7.68
CA PRO A 404 -10.83 -15.46 8.16
C PRO A 404 -10.77 -16.81 7.43
N TYR A 405 -11.11 -17.87 8.14
CA TYR A 405 -11.43 -19.17 7.54
C TYR A 405 -12.77 -19.08 6.82
N LEU A 406 -12.83 -19.69 5.63
CA LEU A 406 -14.03 -19.75 4.81
C LEU A 406 -14.69 -21.13 4.97
N VAL A 407 -15.97 -21.15 5.36
CA VAL A 407 -16.80 -22.36 5.31
C VAL A 407 -17.92 -22.11 4.32
N VAL A 408 -17.96 -22.87 3.24
CA VAL A 408 -19.04 -22.77 2.23
C VAL A 408 -20.12 -23.77 2.58
N PHE A 409 -21.33 -23.29 2.79
CA PHE A 409 -22.50 -24.14 2.96
C PHE A 409 -23.30 -24.19 1.67
N LYS A 410 -23.76 -25.39 1.32
CA LYS A 410 -24.58 -25.65 0.14
C LYS A 410 -25.91 -26.28 0.56
N ALA A 411 -27.00 -25.76 0.01
CA ALA A 411 -28.32 -26.35 0.08
C ALA A 411 -28.70 -26.85 -1.30
N GLN A 412 -29.21 -28.07 -1.39
CA GLN A 412 -29.72 -28.66 -2.62
C GLN A 412 -31.11 -29.26 -2.38
N ASP A 413 -32.09 -28.89 -3.20
CA ASP A 413 -33.44 -29.44 -3.14
C ASP A 413 -33.54 -30.85 -3.76
N THR A 414 -34.69 -31.52 -3.57
CA THR A 414 -34.93 -32.87 -4.10
C THR A 414 -36.29 -32.96 -4.82
N PRO A 415 -36.43 -32.33 -6.01
CA PRO A 415 -37.65 -32.40 -6.79
C PRO A 415 -38.03 -33.84 -7.17
N SER A 416 -39.32 -34.17 -7.11
CA SER A 416 -39.85 -35.49 -7.42
C SER A 416 -41.03 -35.40 -8.42
N PRO A 417 -40.94 -36.04 -9.61
CA PRO A 417 -39.78 -36.74 -10.14
C PRO A 417 -38.68 -35.78 -10.59
N ALA A 418 -37.42 -36.14 -10.33
CA ALA A 418 -36.27 -35.42 -10.86
C ALA A 418 -36.15 -35.69 -12.37
N THR A 419 -36.30 -34.65 -13.19
CA THR A 419 -36.23 -34.73 -14.65
C THR A 419 -35.42 -33.56 -15.21
N ALA A 420 -35.11 -33.56 -16.52
CA ALA A 420 -34.41 -32.43 -17.14
C ALA A 420 -35.17 -31.09 -17.03
N ASN A 421 -36.51 -31.14 -16.98
CA ASN A 421 -37.38 -29.96 -16.82
C ASN A 421 -37.76 -29.69 -15.35
N ASN A 422 -37.30 -30.55 -14.43
CA ASN A 422 -37.48 -30.43 -12.98
C ASN A 422 -36.19 -30.87 -12.26
N PRO A 423 -35.05 -30.19 -12.51
CA PRO A 423 -33.75 -30.60 -11.97
C PRO A 423 -33.59 -30.15 -10.52
N PRO A 424 -32.72 -30.82 -9.74
CA PRO A 424 -32.30 -30.29 -8.46
C PRO A 424 -31.55 -28.96 -8.66
N LEU A 425 -31.89 -27.96 -7.85
CA LEU A 425 -31.29 -26.62 -7.81
C LEU A 425 -30.56 -26.40 -6.48
N ILE A 426 -29.68 -25.39 -6.47
CA ILE A 426 -28.78 -25.13 -5.34
C ILE A 426 -28.81 -23.67 -4.86
N ASP A 427 -28.43 -23.51 -3.60
CA ASP A 427 -27.99 -22.24 -3.00
C ASP A 427 -26.69 -22.45 -2.24
N GLU A 428 -25.76 -21.50 -2.34
CA GLU A 428 -24.45 -21.57 -1.71
C GLU A 428 -24.12 -20.23 -1.06
N LYS A 429 -23.61 -20.28 0.18
CA LYS A 429 -23.14 -19.10 0.91
C LYS A 429 -21.88 -19.39 1.72
N PRO A 430 -20.88 -18.49 1.68
CA PRO A 430 -19.73 -18.57 2.55
C PRO A 430 -20.06 -17.99 3.94
N TRP A 431 -19.46 -18.57 4.97
CA TRP A 431 -19.38 -18.02 6.32
C TRP A 431 -17.92 -17.77 6.69
N ARG A 432 -17.61 -16.58 7.20
CA ARG A 432 -16.24 -16.19 7.57
C ARG A 432 -16.06 -16.27 9.08
N ILE A 433 -15.03 -16.99 9.51
CA ILE A 433 -14.67 -17.15 10.92
C ILE A 433 -13.25 -16.63 11.13
N THR A 434 -13.08 -15.54 11.88
CA THR A 434 -11.77 -15.01 12.27
C THR A 434 -11.37 -15.55 13.64
N VAL A 435 -10.14 -16.04 13.78
CA VAL A 435 -9.63 -16.49 15.08
C VAL A 435 -8.46 -15.60 15.48
N VAL A 436 -8.57 -14.98 16.66
CA VAL A 436 -7.56 -14.07 17.20
C VAL A 436 -6.87 -14.67 18.42
N GLY A 437 -5.65 -14.21 18.72
CA GLY A 437 -4.93 -14.68 19.91
C GLY A 437 -5.58 -14.18 21.22
N PRO A 438 -5.54 -14.98 22.30
CA PRO A 438 -6.01 -14.55 23.61
C PRO A 438 -5.15 -13.39 24.15
N PRO A 439 -5.71 -12.47 24.95
CA PRO A 439 -4.94 -11.37 25.50
C PRO A 439 -3.89 -11.87 26.52
N PRO A 440 -2.65 -11.32 26.52
CA PRO A 440 -1.68 -11.57 27.59
C PRO A 440 -2.27 -11.20 28.97
N GLN A 441 -2.01 -12.05 29.97
CA GLN A 441 -2.60 -11.94 31.31
C GLN A 441 -1.59 -11.44 32.35
N ASN A 442 -2.11 -10.90 33.45
CA ASN A 442 -1.35 -10.51 34.63
C ASN A 442 -0.18 -9.55 34.36
N LEU A 443 -0.36 -8.61 33.42
CA LEU A 443 0.60 -7.52 33.21
C LEU A 443 0.71 -6.65 34.48
N GLN A 444 1.92 -6.53 35.00
CA GLN A 444 2.28 -5.73 36.17
C GLN A 444 3.42 -4.77 35.82
N ALA A 445 3.47 -3.63 36.49
CA ALA A 445 4.54 -2.66 36.36
C ALA A 445 5.09 -2.28 37.74
N GLN A 446 6.42 -2.34 37.90
CA GLN A 446 7.11 -2.00 39.14
C GLN A 446 8.24 -0.99 38.85
N PRO A 447 8.46 0.00 39.74
CA PRO A 447 9.52 0.99 39.54
C PRO A 447 10.89 0.41 39.86
N VAL A 448 11.87 0.72 39.02
CA VAL A 448 13.30 0.48 39.27
C VAL A 448 13.96 1.83 39.57
N VAL A 449 14.53 1.96 40.78
CA VAL A 449 15.00 3.25 41.33
C VAL A 449 16.49 3.28 41.69
N THR A 450 17.24 2.21 41.41
CA THR A 450 18.69 2.10 41.68
C THR A 450 19.57 2.84 40.67
N GLY A 451 18.99 3.65 39.76
CA GLY A 451 19.68 4.37 38.69
C GLY A 451 18.78 5.39 37.97
N LEU A 452 18.74 5.34 36.63
CA LEU A 452 17.67 6.01 35.88
C LEU A 452 16.32 5.38 36.26
N ASN A 453 15.30 6.22 36.41
CA ASN A 453 13.94 5.75 36.63
C ASN A 453 13.53 4.85 35.46
N ALA A 454 13.17 3.61 35.75
CA ALA A 454 12.70 2.66 34.74
C ALA A 454 11.50 1.87 35.26
N ALA A 455 10.70 1.33 34.34
CA ALA A 455 9.57 0.48 34.67
C ALA A 455 9.90 -0.98 34.31
N ARG A 456 9.96 -1.85 35.31
CA ARG A 456 10.04 -3.30 35.08
C ARG A 456 8.63 -3.83 34.90
N LEU A 457 8.35 -4.35 33.71
CA LEU A 457 7.10 -4.98 33.34
C LEU A 457 7.24 -6.50 33.43
N THR A 458 6.23 -7.16 34.00
CA THR A 458 6.13 -8.62 34.05
C THR A 458 4.73 -9.07 33.71
N TRP A 459 4.59 -10.24 33.10
CA TRP A 459 3.29 -10.86 32.78
C TRP A 459 3.42 -12.39 32.84
N ASP A 460 2.31 -13.12 32.70
CA ASP A 460 2.36 -14.59 32.63
C ASP A 460 2.97 -15.05 31.29
N PRO A 461 3.67 -16.19 31.22
CA PRO A 461 4.07 -16.78 29.95
C PRO A 461 2.88 -16.88 28.98
N TYR A 462 3.06 -16.42 27.75
CA TYR A 462 1.95 -16.30 26.82
C TYR A 462 1.37 -17.68 26.45
N THR A 463 0.04 -17.81 26.54
CA THR A 463 -0.65 -19.11 26.43
C THR A 463 -0.46 -19.78 25.06
N CYS A 464 -0.34 -19.00 23.99
CA CYS A 464 -0.12 -19.54 22.65
C CYS A 464 1.37 -19.63 22.30
N ALA A 465 1.93 -20.84 22.41
CA ALA A 465 3.35 -21.11 22.15
C ALA A 465 3.80 -20.85 20.70
N ASN A 466 2.86 -20.77 19.74
CA ASN A 466 3.15 -20.45 18.34
C ASN A 466 3.19 -18.94 18.06
N ALA A 467 2.95 -18.08 19.05
CA ALA A 467 3.21 -16.65 18.88
C ALA A 467 4.72 -16.39 18.74
N GLN A 468 5.06 -15.33 18.00
CA GLN A 468 6.45 -15.00 17.67
C GLN A 468 6.98 -13.88 18.55
N THR A 469 6.19 -12.84 18.79
CA THR A 469 6.68 -11.59 19.41
C THR A 469 5.60 -10.99 20.31
N ILE A 470 6.02 -10.42 21.44
CA ILE A 470 5.19 -9.54 22.27
C ILE A 470 5.67 -8.12 22.07
N TYR A 471 4.74 -7.23 21.71
CA TYR A 471 5.00 -5.81 21.59
C TYR A 471 4.60 -5.07 22.85
N ILE A 472 5.46 -4.14 23.29
CA ILE A 472 5.28 -3.36 24.52
C ILE A 472 5.02 -1.90 24.17
N TYR A 473 3.94 -1.37 24.72
CA TYR A 473 3.47 -0.01 24.48
C TYR A 473 3.34 0.76 25.80
N ARG A 474 3.67 2.05 25.75
CA ARG A 474 3.60 3.01 26.86
C ARG A 474 2.75 4.21 26.47
N LYS A 475 2.10 4.83 27.45
CA LYS A 475 1.43 6.13 27.34
C LYS A 475 1.66 6.96 28.60
N GLU A 476 1.74 8.28 28.49
CA GLU A 476 1.63 9.17 29.65
C GLU A 476 0.15 9.32 30.05
N GLY A 477 -0.18 8.92 31.27
CA GLY A 477 -1.54 8.88 31.79
C GLY A 477 -2.37 7.69 31.29
N PRO A 478 -3.52 7.44 31.93
CA PRO A 478 -4.41 6.34 31.58
C PRO A 478 -5.06 6.52 30.20
N SER A 479 -5.41 5.41 29.57
CA SER A 479 -6.15 5.40 28.31
C SER A 479 -7.61 4.98 28.49
N SER A 480 -8.51 5.60 27.74
CA SER A 480 -9.91 5.15 27.62
C SER A 480 -10.09 3.96 26.65
N PHE A 481 -9.00 3.51 26.02
CA PHE A 481 -9.02 2.41 25.06
C PHE A 481 -9.41 1.09 25.73
N VAL A 482 -10.52 0.48 25.31
CA VAL A 482 -10.91 -0.88 25.67
C VAL A 482 -11.03 -1.69 24.39
N PRO A 483 -10.18 -2.72 24.18
CA PRO A 483 -10.22 -3.53 22.98
C PRO A 483 -11.59 -4.19 22.83
N GLY A 484 -12.19 -4.07 21.64
CA GLY A 484 -13.34 -4.90 21.28
C GLY A 484 -12.96 -6.40 21.18
N PRO A 485 -13.94 -7.31 21.12
CA PRO A 485 -13.72 -8.77 21.10
C PRO A 485 -12.77 -9.26 19.99
N CYS A 486 -12.59 -8.48 18.93
CA CYS A 486 -11.77 -8.81 17.77
C CYS A 486 -10.81 -7.70 17.37
N GLN A 487 -10.67 -6.70 18.25
CA GLN A 487 -9.71 -5.63 18.06
C GLN A 487 -8.35 -6.12 18.57
N THR A 488 -7.54 -6.57 17.62
CA THR A 488 -6.18 -7.02 17.90
C THR A 488 -5.22 -5.84 17.89
N GLY A 489 -4.10 -5.98 18.59
CA GLY A 489 -3.11 -4.90 18.70
C GLY A 489 -3.58 -3.68 19.49
N ILE A 490 -2.87 -2.57 19.33
CA ILE A 490 -3.18 -1.28 19.96
C ILE A 490 -3.24 -0.22 18.85
N PRO A 491 -4.36 0.48 18.67
CA PRO A 491 -4.52 1.41 17.58
C PRO A 491 -3.85 2.77 17.90
N ALA A 492 -3.47 3.53 16.87
CA ALA A 492 -2.69 4.76 17.04
C ALA A 492 -3.46 5.84 17.82
N GLU A 493 -4.78 5.93 17.62
CA GLU A 493 -5.68 6.84 18.34
C GLU A 493 -5.74 6.58 19.84
N ALA A 494 -5.35 5.39 20.32
CA ALA A 494 -5.24 5.11 21.75
C ALA A 494 -4.10 5.90 22.41
N GLY A 495 -3.21 6.52 21.62
CA GLY A 495 -2.16 7.43 22.09
C GLY A 495 -1.00 6.73 22.80
N TYR A 496 -0.84 5.42 22.61
CA TYR A 496 0.34 4.70 23.09
C TYR A 496 1.47 4.76 22.05
N GLU A 497 2.70 4.79 22.53
CA GLU A 497 3.91 4.60 21.74
C GLU A 497 4.53 3.22 22.00
N ARG A 498 5.10 2.60 20.98
CA ARG A 498 5.81 1.33 21.13
C ARG A 498 7.20 1.58 21.74
N VAL A 499 7.43 1.05 22.93
CA VAL A 499 8.71 1.21 23.66
C VAL A 499 9.63 0.00 23.51
N GLY A 500 9.11 -1.14 23.07
CA GLY A 500 9.94 -2.33 22.86
C GLY A 500 9.19 -3.53 22.30
N GLN A 501 9.94 -4.60 22.10
CA GLN A 501 9.43 -5.91 21.72
C GLN A 501 10.31 -7.00 22.34
N VAL A 502 9.73 -8.15 22.63
CA VAL A 502 10.45 -9.35 23.10
C VAL A 502 9.93 -10.59 22.36
N SER A 503 10.71 -11.68 22.36
CA SER A 503 10.19 -12.98 21.92
C SER A 503 8.96 -13.38 22.75
N ALA A 504 7.97 -14.03 22.15
CA ALA A 504 6.77 -14.46 22.87
C ALA A 504 7.04 -15.44 24.02
N GLY A 505 8.22 -16.09 24.05
CA GLY A 505 8.67 -16.90 25.19
C GLY A 505 9.19 -16.11 26.38
N GLN A 506 9.31 -14.78 26.28
CA GLN A 506 9.73 -13.91 27.38
C GLN A 506 8.52 -13.34 28.13
N SER A 507 8.70 -13.12 29.43
CA SER A 507 7.66 -12.62 30.34
C SER A 507 8.07 -11.37 31.12
N VAL A 508 9.18 -10.74 30.72
CA VAL A 508 9.74 -9.56 31.37
C VAL A 508 10.28 -8.57 30.35
N PHE A 509 10.10 -7.29 30.63
CA PHE A 509 10.70 -6.17 29.88
C PHE A 509 11.03 -5.03 30.84
N VAL A 510 12.09 -4.27 30.56
CA VAL A 510 12.44 -3.07 31.35
C VAL A 510 12.40 -1.86 30.41
N ASP A 511 11.50 -0.94 30.69
CA ASP A 511 11.41 0.33 29.98
C ASP A 511 12.30 1.37 30.65
N GLU A 512 13.43 1.68 30.01
CA GLU A 512 14.39 2.71 30.42
C GLU A 512 14.18 4.06 29.68
N ASN A 513 13.10 4.20 28.92
CA ASN A 513 12.84 5.36 28.06
C ASN A 513 14.02 5.67 27.12
N VAL A 514 14.31 4.73 26.23
CA VAL A 514 15.43 4.86 25.28
C VAL A 514 14.99 5.68 24.08
N SER A 515 15.69 6.78 23.81
CA SER A 515 15.47 7.60 22.62
C SER A 515 15.76 6.84 21.32
N ALA A 516 15.28 7.35 20.18
CA ALA A 516 15.57 6.77 18.86
C ALA A 516 17.09 6.66 18.55
N GLY A 517 17.92 7.49 19.19
CA GLY A 517 19.38 7.44 19.09
C GLY A 517 20.06 6.48 20.08
N GLY A 518 19.31 5.66 20.82
CA GLY A 518 19.85 4.68 21.77
C GLY A 518 20.24 5.24 23.15
N VAL A 519 20.02 6.54 23.38
CA VAL A 519 20.32 7.17 24.68
C VAL A 519 19.21 6.88 25.68
N ARG A 520 19.55 6.32 26.84
CA ARG A 520 18.64 6.07 27.96
C ARG A 520 18.30 7.39 28.64
N GLN A 521 17.03 7.79 28.62
CA GLN A 521 16.58 9.06 29.19
C GLN A 521 15.98 8.88 30.60
N GLY A 522 15.51 7.68 30.92
CA GLY A 522 14.75 7.42 32.14
C GLY A 522 13.34 8.02 32.08
N LEU A 523 12.46 7.50 32.94
CA LEU A 523 11.09 7.96 33.12
C LEU A 523 11.03 9.16 34.07
N GLU A 524 10.23 10.16 33.74
CA GLU A 524 10.19 11.41 34.52
C GLU A 524 9.46 11.24 35.85
N ARG A 525 9.88 12.00 36.87
CA ARG A 525 9.18 12.04 38.17
C ARG A 525 7.96 12.95 38.08
N GLY A 526 6.92 12.60 38.84
CA GLY A 526 5.63 13.28 38.85
C GLY A 526 4.72 12.88 37.69
N LYS A 527 5.13 11.87 36.90
CA LYS A 527 4.36 11.33 35.79
C LYS A 527 3.80 9.95 36.13
N THR A 528 2.67 9.64 35.50
CA THR A 528 2.09 8.29 35.47
C THR A 528 2.28 7.73 34.07
N TYR A 529 2.89 6.56 33.96
CA TYR A 529 3.06 5.84 32.70
C TYR A 529 2.21 4.59 32.71
N CYS A 530 1.39 4.42 31.69
CA CYS A 530 0.50 3.28 31.53
C CYS A 530 0.97 2.40 30.36
N TYR A 531 0.87 1.09 30.55
CA TYR A 531 1.43 0.09 29.66
C TYR A 531 0.37 -0.91 29.22
N ARG A 532 0.52 -1.37 27.97
CA ARG A 532 -0.21 -2.50 27.40
C ARG A 532 0.71 -3.32 26.52
N ILE A 533 0.40 -4.60 26.39
CA ILE A 533 1.13 -5.53 25.53
C ILE A 533 0.16 -6.35 24.67
N TYR A 534 0.62 -6.81 23.52
CA TYR A 534 -0.09 -7.82 22.72
C TYR A 534 0.91 -8.72 22.00
N ALA A 535 0.47 -9.93 21.63
CA ALA A 535 1.27 -10.90 20.92
C ALA A 535 0.98 -10.89 19.41
N GLU A 536 2.01 -11.11 18.59
CA GLU A 536 1.93 -11.29 17.14
C GLU A 536 2.32 -12.73 16.76
N PHE A 537 1.62 -13.27 15.77
CA PHE A 537 1.79 -14.63 15.26
C PHE A 537 2.59 -14.63 13.95
N PRO A 538 3.36 -15.69 13.69
CA PRO A 538 4.28 -15.75 12.56
C PRO A 538 3.55 -15.79 11.21
N LEU A 539 4.21 -15.27 10.19
CA LEU A 539 3.81 -15.44 8.79
C LEU A 539 3.95 -16.91 8.36
N PRO A 540 3.15 -17.37 7.38
CA PRO A 540 2.30 -16.59 6.47
C PRO A 540 0.89 -16.27 6.99
N ALA A 541 0.32 -17.13 7.85
CA ALA A 541 -1.02 -16.93 8.43
C ALA A 541 -1.12 -15.60 9.19
N GLY A 542 -0.08 -15.28 9.97
CA GLY A 542 0.02 -14.07 10.76
C GLY A 542 -1.13 -13.92 11.77
N GLY A 543 -1.40 -12.69 12.17
CA GLY A 543 -2.45 -12.35 13.12
C GLY A 543 -1.86 -11.82 14.42
N ALA A 544 -2.73 -11.34 15.29
CA ALA A 544 -2.34 -10.76 16.56
C ALA A 544 -3.35 -11.13 17.64
N SER A 545 -2.94 -10.97 18.90
CA SER A 545 -3.82 -11.09 20.03
C SER A 545 -4.59 -9.81 20.31
N ILE A 546 -5.66 -9.94 21.09
CA ILE A 546 -6.24 -8.81 21.82
C ILE A 546 -5.16 -8.24 22.76
N ALA A 547 -5.17 -6.93 22.99
CA ALA A 547 -4.25 -6.29 23.92
C ALA A 547 -4.57 -6.68 25.38
N SER A 548 -3.55 -6.71 26.22
CA SER A 548 -3.69 -6.91 27.66
C SER A 548 -4.56 -5.82 28.31
N ARG A 549 -4.97 -6.06 29.55
CA ARG A 549 -5.43 -4.98 30.44
C ARG A 549 -4.32 -3.94 30.62
N GLU A 550 -4.72 -2.69 30.83
CA GLU A 550 -3.79 -1.60 31.14
C GLU A 550 -3.26 -1.75 32.57
N VAL A 551 -1.96 -1.46 32.74
CA VAL A 551 -1.36 -1.23 34.06
C VAL A 551 -0.67 0.12 34.07
N CYS A 552 -0.76 0.86 35.18
CA CYS A 552 -0.15 2.16 35.32
C CYS A 552 0.83 2.18 36.49
N LEU A 553 1.92 2.93 36.31
CA LEU A 553 2.96 3.16 37.31
C LEU A 553 3.20 4.66 37.45
N THR A 554 3.15 5.17 38.68
CA THR A 554 3.44 6.57 38.99
C THR A 554 4.83 6.70 39.61
N PHE A 555 5.67 7.57 39.04
CA PHE A 555 6.97 7.89 39.64
C PHE A 555 6.81 9.06 40.62
N PRO A 556 6.99 8.86 41.92
CA PRO A 556 6.77 9.92 42.92
C PRO A 556 7.81 11.04 42.79
N GLY A 557 7.45 12.23 43.28
CA GLY A 557 8.31 13.41 43.26
C GLY A 557 7.96 14.40 42.15
N ARG A 558 8.87 15.33 41.88
CA ARG A 558 8.74 16.35 40.82
C ARG A 558 10.10 16.65 40.22
N SER A 559 10.17 16.78 38.90
CA SER A 559 11.34 17.29 38.20
C SER A 559 11.36 18.83 38.23
N ALA A 560 12.52 19.42 37.97
CA ALA A 560 12.67 20.87 37.89
C ALA A 560 11.93 21.42 36.66
N GLN A 561 11.33 22.60 36.78
CA GLN A 561 10.62 23.26 35.68
C GLN A 561 11.04 24.71 35.57
N LEU A 562 11.29 25.20 34.35
CA LEU A 562 11.52 26.63 34.09
C LEU A 562 10.24 27.41 34.38
N ILE A 563 10.37 28.54 35.07
CA ILE A 563 9.22 29.39 35.46
C ILE A 563 9.40 30.86 35.04
N LYS A 564 10.61 31.25 34.62
CA LYS A 564 10.93 32.62 34.20
C LYS A 564 12.03 32.62 33.15
N VAL A 565 11.84 33.41 32.11
CA VAL A 565 12.82 33.83 31.09
C VAL A 565 12.50 35.29 30.74
N ASP A 566 12.84 36.20 31.67
CA ASP A 566 12.42 37.60 31.67
C ASP A 566 13.55 38.50 31.15
N VAL A 567 13.26 39.39 30.19
CA VAL A 567 14.24 40.36 29.71
C VAL A 567 14.30 41.56 30.67
N GLU A 568 15.34 41.61 31.49
CA GLU A 568 15.56 42.68 32.47
C GLU A 568 16.13 43.95 31.83
N ALA A 569 17.08 43.78 30.90
CA ALA A 569 17.74 44.88 30.21
C ALA A 569 17.83 44.61 28.71
N THR A 570 17.39 45.59 27.92
CA THR A 570 17.52 45.59 26.45
C THR A 570 18.79 46.31 26.05
N SER A 571 19.70 45.61 25.37
CA SER A 571 20.95 46.18 24.85
C SER A 571 21.53 45.28 23.77
N VAL A 572 22.37 45.85 22.90
CA VAL A 572 23.13 45.11 21.88
C VAL A 572 24.32 44.33 22.45
N SER A 573 24.82 44.69 23.63
CA SER A 573 26.05 44.11 24.20
C SER A 573 26.02 43.86 25.71
N SER A 574 25.14 44.53 26.44
CA SER A 574 25.03 44.46 27.91
C SER A 574 23.64 44.01 28.38
N GLY A 575 22.87 43.36 27.49
CA GLY A 575 21.52 42.89 27.79
C GLY A 575 21.52 41.81 28.86
N GLN A 576 20.41 41.72 29.59
CA GLN A 576 20.27 40.79 30.71
C GLN A 576 18.95 40.04 30.63
N ILE A 577 19.00 38.73 30.88
CA ILE A 577 17.82 37.85 30.99
C ILE A 577 17.89 37.12 32.33
N GLN A 578 16.83 37.23 33.13
CA GLN A 578 16.68 36.46 34.35
C GLN A 578 15.95 35.15 34.06
N VAL A 579 16.58 34.03 34.39
CA VAL A 579 16.04 32.68 34.21
C VAL A 579 15.85 32.04 35.57
N CYS A 580 14.66 31.54 35.87
CA CYS A 580 14.36 30.86 37.13
C CYS A 580 13.65 29.53 36.91
N TRP A 581 13.77 28.62 37.88
CA TRP A 581 13.16 27.30 37.86
C TRP A 581 12.73 26.83 39.26
N THR A 582 11.91 25.78 39.29
CA THR A 582 11.55 25.11 40.55
C THR A 582 12.59 24.10 41.00
N GLN A 583 12.70 23.91 42.31
CA GLN A 583 13.55 22.88 42.89
C GLN A 583 12.94 21.47 42.70
N PRO A 584 13.71 20.47 42.22
CA PRO A 584 13.27 19.10 42.08
C PRO A 584 13.05 18.45 43.46
N ARG A 585 12.21 17.42 43.52
CA ARG A 585 11.93 16.66 44.76
C ARG A 585 11.82 15.17 44.46
N GLY A 586 12.42 14.32 45.29
CA GLY A 586 12.40 12.85 45.14
C GLY A 586 11.12 12.14 45.61
N GLY A 587 10.11 12.89 46.09
CA GLY A 587 8.93 12.30 46.70
C GLY A 587 9.23 11.79 48.12
N ALA A 588 8.85 10.55 48.42
CA ALA A 588 9.16 9.86 49.68
C ALA A 588 10.57 9.25 49.73
N LEU A 589 11.27 9.19 48.58
CA LEU A 589 12.63 8.67 48.48
C LEU A 589 13.63 9.84 48.37
N PRO A 590 14.81 9.75 49.02
CA PRO A 590 15.87 10.73 48.83
C PRO A 590 16.36 10.70 47.38
N LEU A 591 16.87 11.84 46.87
CA LEU A 591 17.52 11.91 45.57
C LEU A 591 18.98 11.44 45.72
N PRO A 592 19.36 10.22 45.31
CA PRO A 592 20.72 9.75 45.45
C PRO A 592 21.68 10.49 44.50
N GLY A 593 22.95 10.58 44.90
CA GLY A 593 23.99 11.31 44.17
C GLY A 593 24.12 12.78 44.60
N THR A 594 25.17 13.44 44.11
CA THR A 594 25.40 14.87 44.33
C THR A 594 24.60 15.67 43.28
N PRO A 595 23.63 16.51 43.70
CA PRO A 595 22.77 17.25 42.78
C PRO A 595 23.47 18.51 42.23
N SER A 596 23.17 18.86 40.97
CA SER A 596 23.53 20.14 40.36
C SER A 596 22.54 20.53 39.25
N TYR A 597 22.53 21.80 38.87
CA TYR A 597 21.85 22.28 37.66
C TYR A 597 22.86 22.64 36.60
N VAL A 598 22.55 22.32 35.34
CA VAL A 598 23.24 22.84 34.16
C VAL A 598 22.24 23.63 33.34
N LEU A 599 22.40 24.95 33.31
CA LEU A 599 21.61 25.85 32.47
C LEU A 599 22.36 26.08 31.16
N SER A 600 21.69 25.82 30.05
CA SER A 600 22.21 26.03 28.70
C SER A 600 21.33 26.99 27.91
N ARG A 601 21.95 27.73 26.99
CA ARG A 601 21.30 28.73 26.12
C ARG A 601 21.56 28.41 24.66
N ALA A 602 20.56 28.67 23.81
CA ALA A 602 20.69 28.73 22.36
C ALA A 602 19.99 29.99 21.81
N GLU A 603 20.38 30.42 20.61
CA GLU A 603 19.76 31.54 19.90
C GLU A 603 18.58 31.07 19.04
N GLY A 604 17.51 31.85 19.02
CA GLY A 604 16.28 31.59 18.26
C GLY A 604 15.15 30.98 19.10
N LEU A 605 13.94 30.95 18.53
CA LEU A 605 12.72 30.50 19.21
C LEU A 605 12.73 28.98 19.48
N SER A 606 13.07 28.18 18.46
CA SER A 606 13.04 26.71 18.48
C SER A 606 14.38 26.10 18.02
N PRO A 607 15.47 26.28 18.79
CA PRO A 607 16.80 25.82 18.40
C PRO A 607 16.93 24.29 18.41
N ALA A 608 17.79 23.75 17.55
CA ALA A 608 18.12 22.33 17.55
C ALA A 608 18.84 21.93 18.86
N PRO A 609 18.70 20.68 19.34
CA PRO A 609 19.32 20.24 20.60
C PRO A 609 20.84 20.48 20.69
N ALA A 610 21.55 20.39 19.58
CA ALA A 610 23.00 20.61 19.51
C ALA A 610 23.42 22.10 19.59
N ALA A 611 22.50 23.04 19.46
CA ALA A 611 22.80 24.47 19.51
C ALA A 611 22.88 25.02 20.95
N PHE A 612 22.46 24.25 21.95
CA PHE A 612 22.50 24.66 23.35
C PHE A 612 23.92 24.57 23.91
N VAL A 613 24.40 25.70 24.45
CA VAL A 613 25.71 25.81 25.10
C VAL A 613 25.52 26.11 26.58
N PRO A 614 26.23 25.43 27.51
CA PRO A 614 26.16 25.72 28.94
C PRO A 614 26.54 27.17 29.25
N VAL A 615 25.73 27.84 30.05
CA VAL A 615 25.97 29.21 30.55
C VAL A 615 26.18 29.25 32.05
N ALA A 616 25.65 28.27 32.80
CA ALA A 616 25.87 28.15 34.23
C ALA A 616 25.80 26.69 34.69
N THR A 617 26.63 26.34 35.67
CA THR A 617 26.56 25.09 36.44
C THR A 617 26.46 25.44 37.92
N LEU A 618 25.38 25.04 38.58
CA LEU A 618 25.07 25.41 39.95
C LEU A 618 25.01 24.15 40.82
N SER A 619 25.84 24.07 41.84
CA SER A 619 25.94 22.88 42.72
C SER A 619 24.97 22.92 43.90
N SER A 620 24.38 24.07 44.22
CA SER A 620 23.36 24.19 45.26
C SER A 620 21.97 24.05 44.67
N LEU A 621 21.14 23.21 45.31
CA LEU A 621 19.73 23.07 44.93
C LEU A 621 18.88 24.31 45.27
N LEU A 622 19.39 25.21 46.11
CA LEU A 622 18.74 26.47 46.46
C LEU A 622 18.91 27.54 45.37
N ASP A 623 19.93 27.41 44.51
CA ASP A 623 20.20 28.31 43.40
C ASP A 623 19.19 28.06 42.27
N THR A 624 18.03 28.70 42.39
CA THR A 624 16.86 28.49 41.51
C THR A 624 16.66 29.61 40.49
N CYS A 625 17.57 30.59 40.46
CA CYS A 625 17.59 31.68 39.50
C CYS A 625 19.02 31.99 39.06
N TYR A 626 19.17 32.40 37.80
CA TYR A 626 20.43 32.87 37.23
C TYR A 626 20.17 34.08 36.33
N THR A 627 21.02 35.10 36.42
CA THR A 627 20.96 36.27 35.52
C THR A 627 22.04 36.13 34.48
N ASP A 628 21.61 35.91 33.24
CA ASP A 628 22.49 35.82 32.09
C ASP A 628 22.75 37.22 31.55
N THR A 629 24.02 37.60 31.39
CA THR A 629 24.45 38.98 31.13
C THR A 629 25.28 39.07 29.85
N ASN A 630 25.57 40.30 29.41
CA ASN A 630 26.36 40.59 28.20
C ASN A 630 25.72 40.02 26.92
N LEU A 631 24.39 40.09 26.83
CA LEU A 631 23.61 39.58 25.71
C LEU A 631 23.22 40.68 24.72
N ASN A 632 22.97 40.28 23.47
CA ASN A 632 22.29 41.12 22.49
C ASN A 632 20.78 40.83 22.52
N THR A 633 20.10 41.33 23.56
CA THR A 633 18.65 41.12 23.74
C THR A 633 17.81 41.96 22.78
N GLU A 634 18.40 43.03 22.23
CA GLU A 634 17.73 43.89 21.25
C GLU A 634 17.51 43.15 19.92
N GLN A 635 18.55 42.54 19.37
CA GLN A 635 18.51 41.94 18.03
C GLN A 635 18.23 40.43 18.04
N ARG A 636 18.48 39.73 19.16
CA ARG A 636 18.39 38.27 19.23
C ARG A 636 17.34 37.80 20.23
N GLN A 637 16.75 36.63 19.95
CA GLN A 637 15.93 35.88 20.90
C GLN A 637 16.74 34.72 21.45
N TYR A 638 16.51 34.35 22.70
CA TYR A 638 17.22 33.24 23.33
C TYR A 638 16.25 32.23 23.92
N THR A 639 16.61 30.96 23.83
CA THR A 639 15.90 29.84 24.44
C THR A 639 16.82 29.10 25.40
N TYR A 640 16.29 28.79 26.57
CA TYR A 640 17.02 28.15 27.66
C TYR A 640 16.55 26.72 27.87
N ARG A 641 17.50 25.87 28.24
CA ARG A 641 17.29 24.46 28.61
C ARG A 641 17.96 24.22 29.95
N LEU A 642 17.21 23.64 30.87
CA LEU A 642 17.69 23.28 32.21
C LEU A 642 17.85 21.77 32.31
N GLU A 643 19.01 21.33 32.79
CA GLU A 643 19.23 19.94 33.18
C GLU A 643 19.46 19.86 34.69
N PHE A 644 18.70 19.00 35.36
CA PHE A 644 19.00 18.57 36.73
C PHE A 644 19.88 17.33 36.67
N VAL A 645 21.11 17.44 37.20
CA VAL A 645 22.15 16.43 37.09
C VAL A 645 22.46 15.84 38.45
N ARG A 646 22.55 14.52 38.55
CA ARG A 646 23.01 13.79 39.73
C ARG A 646 24.26 13.01 39.40
N THR A 647 25.36 13.31 40.07
CA THR A 647 26.66 12.62 39.90
C THR A 647 26.93 11.69 41.07
N PHE A 648 27.55 10.54 40.80
CA PHE A 648 27.80 9.51 41.80
C PHE A 648 29.31 9.27 41.97
N ALA A 649 29.73 9.07 43.22
CA ALA A 649 31.15 8.87 43.54
C ALA A 649 31.69 7.48 43.16
N ASP A 650 30.79 6.54 42.85
CA ASP A 650 31.10 5.14 42.51
C ASP A 650 31.38 4.92 41.01
N GLY A 651 31.48 6.00 40.22
CA GLY A 651 31.70 5.92 38.78
C GLY A 651 30.44 5.62 37.97
N THR A 652 29.26 5.56 38.59
CA THR A 652 27.98 5.46 37.87
C THR A 652 27.80 6.68 36.95
N PRO A 653 27.40 6.49 35.68
CA PRO A 653 27.13 7.61 34.77
C PRO A 653 26.16 8.63 35.37
N PRO A 654 26.37 9.94 35.16
CA PRO A 654 25.51 10.96 35.72
C PRO A 654 24.07 10.84 35.18
N VAL A 655 23.10 10.92 36.07
CA VAL A 655 21.69 10.95 35.70
C VAL A 655 21.29 12.39 35.38
N ARG A 656 20.69 12.62 34.22
CA ARG A 656 20.23 13.94 33.75
C ARG A 656 18.72 13.93 33.52
N GLU A 657 18.03 14.86 34.16
CA GLU A 657 16.63 15.15 33.88
C GLU A 657 16.53 16.50 33.19
N VAL A 658 15.91 16.52 32.01
CA VAL A 658 15.85 17.70 31.17
C VAL A 658 14.47 18.33 31.32
N ALA A 659 14.42 19.59 31.76
CA ALA A 659 13.18 20.35 31.75
C ALA A 659 12.83 20.76 30.31
N ALA A 660 11.54 20.87 30.01
CA ALA A 660 11.10 21.43 28.74
C ALA A 660 11.68 22.86 28.55
N PRO A 661 12.23 23.19 27.37
CA PRO A 661 12.91 24.46 27.15
C PRO A 661 11.92 25.64 27.10
N ALA A 662 12.39 26.83 27.43
CA ALA A 662 11.61 28.06 27.41
C ALA A 662 12.37 29.21 26.73
N SER A 663 11.69 29.94 25.84
CA SER A 663 12.23 31.12 25.17
C SER A 663 11.96 32.40 25.94
N SER A 664 12.80 33.42 25.73
CA SER A 664 12.42 34.79 26.06
C SER A 664 11.23 35.24 25.19
N VAL A 665 10.42 36.16 25.70
CA VAL A 665 9.36 36.80 24.89
C VAL A 665 10.03 37.77 23.92
N ARG A 666 9.65 37.75 22.64
CA ARG A 666 10.17 38.70 21.65
C ARG A 666 9.05 39.52 21.04
N VAL A 667 9.17 40.85 21.16
CA VAL A 667 8.22 41.80 20.55
C VAL A 667 8.74 42.33 19.22
N SER A 668 7.83 42.65 18.31
CA SER A 668 8.05 43.36 17.05
C SER A 668 7.03 44.48 16.95
N VAL A 669 7.46 45.65 16.48
CA VAL A 669 6.61 46.84 16.35
C VAL A 669 6.73 47.35 14.93
N VAL A 670 5.60 47.45 14.24
CA VAL A 670 5.52 47.93 12.86
C VAL A 670 4.42 48.98 12.78
N PRO A 671 4.67 50.18 12.21
CA PRO A 671 3.62 51.16 12.02
C PRO A 671 2.55 50.64 11.04
N THR A 672 1.29 51.05 11.23
CA THR A 672 0.25 50.77 10.24
C THR A 672 0.55 51.48 8.92
N ALA A 673 0.03 50.94 7.82
CA ALA A 673 0.22 51.48 6.48
C ALA A 673 -0.09 53.00 6.39
N ALA A 674 -1.24 53.41 6.93
CA ALA A 674 -1.67 54.81 6.99
C ALA A 674 -0.90 55.66 8.02
N ALA A 675 0.03 55.08 8.78
CA ALA A 675 0.75 55.71 9.90
C ALA A 675 -0.18 56.32 10.97
N THR A 676 -1.32 55.67 11.20
CA THR A 676 -2.34 56.06 12.20
C THR A 676 -2.27 55.23 13.49
N GLY A 677 -1.40 54.21 13.53
CA GLY A 677 -1.25 53.31 14.66
C GLY A 677 0.05 52.51 14.61
N MET A 678 0.33 51.77 15.69
CA MET A 678 1.46 50.83 15.80
C MET A 678 0.93 49.41 16.01
N GLN A 679 1.28 48.50 15.10
CA GLN A 679 1.04 47.06 15.26
C GLN A 679 2.16 46.46 16.12
N VAL A 680 1.81 46.06 17.34
CA VAL A 680 2.71 45.38 18.28
C VAL A 680 2.40 43.89 18.24
N SER A 681 3.39 43.06 17.90
CA SER A 681 3.24 41.60 17.85
C SER A 681 4.32 40.94 18.69
N TRP A 682 4.03 39.80 19.31
CA TRP A 682 5.02 39.08 20.11
C TRP A 682 4.94 37.57 19.91
N THR A 683 6.07 36.91 20.14
CA THR A 683 6.22 35.46 20.02
C THR A 683 7.03 34.88 21.18
N TYR A 684 6.69 33.66 21.58
CA TYR A 684 7.40 32.87 22.59
C TYR A 684 7.12 31.37 22.41
N GLN A 685 7.97 30.53 22.99
CA GLN A 685 7.76 29.09 23.12
C GLN A 685 8.12 28.70 24.54
N VAL A 686 7.11 28.34 25.33
CA VAL A 686 7.26 28.07 26.77
C VAL A 686 6.46 26.84 27.18
N PRO A 687 6.88 26.12 28.24
CA PRO A 687 6.22 24.91 28.71
C PRO A 687 5.00 25.16 29.63
N TRP A 688 4.70 26.41 29.96
CA TRP A 688 3.52 26.82 30.72
C TRP A 688 2.47 27.47 29.82
N ASP A 689 1.25 27.63 30.35
CA ASP A 689 0.14 28.24 29.63
C ASP A 689 0.10 29.76 29.86
N ASN A 690 0.21 30.53 28.77
CA ASN A 690 0.08 31.99 28.77
C ASN A 690 -1.32 32.47 28.33
N THR A 691 -2.26 31.58 27.99
CA THR A 691 -3.56 31.95 27.40
C THR A 691 -4.62 32.34 28.43
N ALA A 692 -4.40 31.99 29.70
CA ALA A 692 -5.36 32.22 30.76
C ALA A 692 -5.53 33.69 31.17
N GLU A 693 -4.51 34.52 30.97
CA GLU A 693 -4.54 35.96 31.26
C GLU A 693 -4.11 36.79 30.04
N PRO A 694 -4.70 37.98 29.83
CA PRO A 694 -4.30 38.85 28.73
C PRO A 694 -2.90 39.44 28.95
N VAL A 695 -2.15 39.59 27.86
CA VAL A 695 -0.84 40.23 27.84
C VAL A 695 -0.98 41.73 28.01
N GLN A 696 -0.12 42.33 28.81
CA GLN A 696 -0.11 43.78 29.02
C GLN A 696 0.91 44.46 28.11
N VAL A 697 0.45 45.44 27.34
CA VAL A 697 1.28 46.18 26.36
C VAL A 697 1.63 47.54 26.93
N TYR A 698 2.93 47.86 26.94
CA TYR A 698 3.46 49.13 27.44
C TYR A 698 4.08 49.95 26.31
N ARG A 699 3.89 51.27 26.34
CA ARG A 699 4.39 52.23 25.35
C ARG A 699 5.16 53.37 26.01
N ARG A 700 6.13 53.93 25.28
CA ARG A 700 6.76 55.21 25.57
C ARG A 700 6.94 56.03 24.28
N ALA A 701 6.74 57.34 24.34
CA ALA A 701 7.11 58.26 23.26
C ALA A 701 8.59 58.67 23.39
N GLY A 702 9.35 58.59 22.30
CA GLY A 702 10.79 58.85 22.27
C GLY A 702 11.64 57.81 23.02
N LEU A 703 12.93 58.12 23.14
CA LEU A 703 13.95 57.23 23.75
C LEU A 703 14.14 57.45 25.25
N SER A 704 13.54 58.50 25.83
CA SER A 704 13.67 58.87 27.24
C SER A 704 12.30 58.97 27.92
N GLY A 705 12.20 58.61 29.20
CA GLY A 705 10.97 58.67 30.00
C GLY A 705 10.44 57.30 30.45
N ALA A 706 9.32 57.30 31.16
CA ALA A 706 8.66 56.10 31.68
C ALA A 706 7.73 55.45 30.66
N PHE A 707 7.62 54.12 30.71
CA PHE A 707 6.63 53.37 29.94
C PHE A 707 5.26 53.46 30.63
N VAL A 708 4.21 53.64 29.84
CA VAL A 708 2.81 53.63 30.28
C VAL A 708 2.07 52.43 29.72
N LEU A 709 1.15 51.86 30.49
CA LEU A 709 0.28 50.77 30.03
C LEU A 709 -0.72 51.32 29.00
N VAL A 710 -0.74 50.76 27.78
CA VAL A 710 -1.68 51.18 26.72
C VAL A 710 -2.89 50.26 26.61
N GLY A 711 -2.77 48.99 27.00
CA GLY A 711 -3.93 48.11 27.09
C GLY A 711 -3.58 46.63 27.25
N PRO A 712 -4.55 45.81 27.66
CA PRO A 712 -4.46 44.37 27.61
C PRO A 712 -4.73 43.84 26.18
N ALA A 713 -4.17 42.68 25.86
CA ALA A 713 -4.35 42.01 24.58
C ALA A 713 -4.48 40.49 24.74
N PRO A 714 -5.36 39.82 23.99
CA PRO A 714 -5.43 38.36 24.00
C PRO A 714 -4.12 37.76 23.45
N THR A 715 -3.75 36.59 23.96
CA THR A 715 -2.56 35.86 23.50
C THR A 715 -2.89 34.38 23.31
N GLY A 716 -2.25 33.75 22.34
CA GLY A 716 -2.33 32.31 22.09
C GLY A 716 -1.17 31.55 22.73
N ALA A 717 -1.08 30.25 22.45
CA ALA A 717 -0.03 29.39 23.00
C ALA A 717 1.40 29.77 22.58
N GLY A 718 1.58 30.53 21.48
CA GLY A 718 2.90 30.90 20.96
C GLY A 718 3.14 32.41 20.74
N GLY A 719 2.18 33.27 21.08
CA GLY A 719 2.26 34.70 20.81
C GLY A 719 0.92 35.38 20.61
N GLY A 720 0.96 36.65 20.22
CA GLY A 720 -0.23 37.48 20.03
C GLY A 720 0.10 38.81 19.37
N SER A 721 -0.92 39.66 19.23
CA SER A 721 -0.75 40.99 18.67
C SER A 721 -1.75 42.00 19.25
N TYR A 722 -1.38 43.27 19.19
CA TYR A 722 -2.13 44.40 19.68
C TYR A 722 -1.93 45.59 18.72
N LEU A 723 -3.03 46.20 18.30
CA LEU A 723 -2.99 47.41 17.49
C LEU A 723 -3.17 48.62 18.41
N ASP A 724 -2.12 49.43 18.56
CA ASP A 724 -2.19 50.70 19.27
C ASP A 724 -2.63 51.81 18.33
N THR A 725 -3.86 52.29 18.50
CA THR A 725 -4.40 53.51 17.88
C THR A 725 -4.68 54.61 18.90
N GLY A 726 -3.98 54.58 20.04
CA GLY A 726 -4.28 55.48 21.16
C GLY A 726 -4.08 56.97 20.80
N PRO A 727 -4.82 57.88 21.46
CA PRO A 727 -4.64 59.32 21.28
C PRO A 727 -3.20 59.70 21.65
N GLY A 728 -2.55 60.51 20.80
CA GLY A 728 -1.17 60.96 20.99
C GLY A 728 -0.10 60.26 20.13
N LEU A 729 -0.50 59.36 19.23
CA LEU A 729 0.37 58.89 18.14
C LEU A 729 0.48 59.97 17.06
N VAL A 730 1.69 60.47 16.82
CA VAL A 730 2.00 61.54 15.88
C VAL A 730 2.92 61.00 14.78
N LYS A 731 2.53 61.20 13.53
CA LYS A 731 3.33 60.78 12.37
C LYS A 731 4.68 61.51 12.38
N GLY A 732 5.77 60.77 12.23
CA GLY A 732 7.14 61.27 12.31
C GLY A 732 7.79 61.10 13.69
N GLU A 733 7.06 60.66 14.72
CA GLU A 733 7.61 60.41 16.07
C GLU A 733 7.98 58.94 16.31
N THR A 734 8.96 58.70 17.20
CA THR A 734 9.40 57.35 17.58
C THR A 734 8.67 56.87 18.82
N TYR A 735 8.20 55.62 18.81
CA TYR A 735 7.55 54.98 19.95
C TYR A 735 8.22 53.66 20.29
N CYS A 736 8.45 53.43 21.58
CA CYS A 736 9.03 52.20 22.10
C CYS A 736 7.97 51.37 22.82
N TYR A 737 8.02 50.05 22.65
CA TYR A 737 7.10 49.11 23.29
C TYR A 737 7.84 47.94 23.93
N TYR A 738 7.24 47.40 24.99
CA TYR A 738 7.49 46.04 25.44
C TYR A 738 6.16 45.41 25.87
N VAL A 739 6.12 44.08 25.96
CA VAL A 739 4.96 43.35 26.46
C VAL A 739 5.31 42.57 27.72
N ARG A 740 4.33 42.40 28.60
CA ARG A 740 4.42 41.54 29.79
C ARG A 740 3.40 40.42 29.68
N THR A 741 3.89 39.18 29.55
CA THR A 741 3.07 37.97 29.59
C THR A 741 2.96 37.46 31.02
N ARG A 742 1.84 36.81 31.35
CA ARG A 742 1.62 36.20 32.66
C ARG A 742 1.08 34.79 32.51
N GLY A 743 1.90 33.81 32.86
CA GLY A 743 1.62 32.39 32.64
C GLY A 743 1.24 31.60 33.88
N GLN A 744 0.85 30.34 33.66
CA GLN A 744 0.59 29.36 34.74
C GLN A 744 0.84 27.92 34.29
N TYR A 745 1.18 27.05 35.24
CA TYR A 745 1.12 25.60 35.03
C TYR A 745 -0.23 25.07 35.51
N ALA A 746 -1.10 24.65 34.60
CA ALA A 746 -2.47 24.23 34.90
C ALA A 746 -2.54 23.13 35.99
N SER A 747 -1.55 22.23 36.04
CA SER A 747 -1.47 21.13 37.01
C SER A 747 -0.77 21.49 38.32
N ILE A 748 -0.26 22.73 38.49
CA ILE A 748 0.55 23.13 39.65
C ILE A 748 0.04 24.47 40.21
N PRO A 749 -0.91 24.47 41.17
CA PRO A 749 -1.63 25.68 41.61
C PRO A 749 -0.77 26.81 42.19
N TYR A 750 0.40 26.52 42.74
CA TYR A 750 1.31 27.55 43.28
C TYR A 750 2.22 28.18 42.22
N LEU A 751 2.27 27.62 41.00
CA LEU A 751 2.95 28.21 39.85
C LEU A 751 1.94 28.94 38.96
N ARG A 752 1.28 29.92 39.57
CA ARG A 752 0.42 30.90 38.90
C ARG A 752 1.15 32.25 38.90
N ALA A 753 0.81 33.11 37.94
CA ALA A 753 1.43 34.43 37.79
C ALA A 753 2.92 34.41 37.41
N LEU A 754 3.28 33.64 36.38
CA LEU A 754 4.63 33.60 35.81
C LEU A 754 4.86 34.82 34.90
N ASP A 755 5.34 35.92 35.48
CA ASP A 755 5.57 37.19 34.78
C ASP A 755 6.88 37.23 33.99
N ASN A 756 6.77 37.50 32.68
CA ASN A 756 7.89 37.60 31.74
C ASN A 756 7.71 38.78 30.77
N ARG A 757 8.73 39.64 30.66
CA ARG A 757 8.78 40.80 29.76
C ARG A 757 9.56 40.46 28.49
N SER A 758 9.15 41.10 27.40
CA SER A 758 9.94 41.14 26.18
C SER A 758 11.08 42.14 26.26
N GLN A 759 11.97 42.11 25.26
CA GLN A 759 12.85 43.24 25.00
C GLN A 759 12.04 44.49 24.63
N GLN A 760 12.67 45.66 24.77
CA GLN A 760 12.12 46.92 24.31
C GLN A 760 12.38 47.06 22.80
N GLN A 761 11.36 47.40 22.02
CA GLN A 761 11.48 47.64 20.59
C GLN A 761 10.92 49.01 20.24
N CYS A 762 11.71 49.84 19.56
CA CYS A 762 11.30 51.15 19.09
C CYS A 762 11.04 51.16 17.58
N ALA A 763 10.05 51.93 17.15
CA ALA A 763 9.72 52.13 15.75
C ALA A 763 9.29 53.58 15.51
N LEU A 764 9.64 54.11 14.34
CA LEU A 764 9.22 55.42 13.87
C LEU A 764 7.83 55.32 13.23
N LEU A 765 6.88 56.20 13.61
CA LEU A 765 5.54 56.20 13.05
C LEU A 765 5.52 56.89 11.69
N ILE A 766 5.82 56.13 10.64
CA ILE A 766 5.79 56.61 9.25
C ILE A 766 5.11 55.60 8.34
N SER A 767 4.56 56.09 7.23
CA SER A 767 3.90 55.25 6.24
C SER A 767 4.96 54.45 5.50
N PRO A 768 4.90 53.11 5.48
CA PRO A 768 5.78 52.30 4.66
C PRO A 768 5.48 52.53 3.16
N PRO A 769 6.47 52.37 2.26
CA PRO A 769 6.21 52.43 0.84
C PRO A 769 5.29 51.29 0.38
N CYS A 770 4.52 51.54 -0.68
CA CYS A 770 3.64 50.52 -1.24
C CYS A 770 4.42 49.31 -1.78
N ARG A 771 3.87 48.10 -1.60
CA ARG A 771 4.53 46.87 -2.04
C ARG A 771 4.53 46.75 -3.58
N PRO A 772 5.63 46.32 -4.21
CA PRO A 772 5.64 46.00 -5.63
C PRO A 772 4.91 44.68 -5.94
N VAL A 773 4.44 44.55 -7.18
CA VAL A 773 3.97 43.29 -7.78
C VAL A 773 4.92 42.91 -8.90
N LEU A 774 5.58 41.76 -8.74
CA LEU A 774 6.66 41.28 -9.60
C LEU A 774 6.15 40.27 -10.64
N ARG A 775 6.72 40.32 -11.85
CA ARG A 775 6.48 39.39 -12.97
C ARG A 775 7.78 39.02 -13.68
N LEU A 776 7.85 37.76 -14.13
CA LEU A 776 8.93 37.26 -14.99
C LEU A 776 8.45 37.19 -16.44
N ALA A 777 9.35 37.43 -17.40
CA ALA A 777 9.10 37.06 -18.79
C ALA A 777 9.14 35.52 -18.93
N PRO A 778 8.19 34.91 -19.66
CA PRO A 778 8.13 33.46 -19.84
C PRO A 778 9.35 32.94 -20.64
N LEU A 779 9.87 31.79 -20.23
CA LEU A 779 10.95 31.08 -20.92
C LEU A 779 10.37 30.12 -21.98
N ASN A 780 10.88 30.19 -23.21
CA ASN A 780 10.47 29.29 -24.30
C ASN A 780 11.36 28.03 -24.32
N CYS A 781 10.88 26.95 -23.70
CA CYS A 781 11.63 25.70 -23.60
C CYS A 781 11.78 24.96 -24.94
N ASP A 782 10.84 25.11 -25.88
CA ASP A 782 10.90 24.46 -27.19
C ASP A 782 12.05 25.04 -28.03
N SER A 783 12.23 26.35 -27.97
CA SER A 783 13.35 27.03 -28.64
C SER A 783 14.71 26.60 -28.06
N LEU A 784 14.78 26.30 -26.75
CA LEU A 784 15.99 25.78 -26.11
C LEU A 784 16.26 24.31 -26.46
N ALA A 785 15.23 23.49 -26.60
CA ALA A 785 15.35 22.10 -27.01
C ALA A 785 15.79 21.95 -28.48
N ALA A 786 15.46 22.91 -29.33
CA ALA A 786 15.84 22.94 -30.74
C ALA A 786 17.30 23.38 -31.00
N LEU A 787 18.03 23.85 -29.97
CA LEU A 787 19.43 24.25 -30.15
C LEU A 787 20.33 23.03 -30.46
N PRO A 788 21.39 23.20 -31.26
CA PRO A 788 22.30 22.10 -31.62
C PRO A 788 23.03 21.51 -30.40
N VAL A 789 23.31 22.36 -29.41
CA VAL A 789 23.94 22.00 -28.13
C VAL A 789 23.21 22.82 -27.05
N PHE A 790 22.85 22.18 -25.93
CA PHE A 790 22.39 22.92 -24.75
C PHE A 790 23.50 23.89 -24.33
N PRO A 791 23.20 25.09 -23.80
CA PRO A 791 24.22 25.91 -23.17
C PRO A 791 25.02 25.07 -22.17
N THR A 792 26.29 24.78 -22.46
CA THR A 792 27.20 24.12 -21.53
C THR A 792 27.44 25.08 -20.35
N GLY A 793 27.96 24.57 -19.23
CA GLY A 793 28.34 25.44 -18.12
C GLY A 793 29.22 26.60 -18.62
N GLY A 794 28.67 27.81 -18.63
CA GLY A 794 29.28 29.01 -19.24
C GLY A 794 28.40 29.75 -20.28
N GLY A 795 27.36 29.12 -20.82
CA GLY A 795 26.35 29.80 -21.64
C GLY A 795 25.37 30.59 -20.77
N ALA A 796 25.58 31.90 -20.66
CA ALA A 796 24.80 32.78 -19.78
C ALA A 796 23.31 32.83 -20.18
N TYR A 797 22.43 32.29 -19.33
CA TYR A 797 20.99 32.58 -19.42
C TYR A 797 20.74 34.05 -19.06
N ARG A 798 19.68 34.61 -19.65
CA ARG A 798 19.14 35.91 -19.25
C ARG A 798 17.68 35.77 -18.84
N GLN A 799 17.33 36.35 -17.70
CA GLN A 799 15.95 36.44 -17.23
C GLN A 799 15.53 37.90 -17.15
N ARG A 800 14.46 38.26 -17.87
CA ARG A 800 13.86 39.59 -17.74
C ARG A 800 12.82 39.57 -16.63
N VAL A 801 12.94 40.53 -15.72
CA VAL A 801 12.04 40.75 -14.59
C VAL A 801 11.46 42.16 -14.64
N SER A 802 10.21 42.31 -14.26
CA SER A 802 9.52 43.61 -14.25
C SER A 802 8.52 43.68 -13.10
N TRP A 803 8.30 44.87 -12.57
CA TRP A 803 7.36 45.06 -11.47
C TRP A 803 6.60 46.37 -11.60
N ARG A 804 5.46 46.46 -10.92
CA ARG A 804 4.67 47.68 -10.76
C ARG A 804 4.38 47.93 -9.30
N LEU A 805 4.37 49.18 -8.87
CA LEU A 805 3.95 49.54 -7.52
C LEU A 805 2.45 49.24 -7.36
N SER A 806 2.04 48.67 -6.24
CA SER A 806 0.62 48.47 -5.92
C SER A 806 0.11 49.56 -4.98
N ALA A 807 -1.15 49.43 -4.54
CA ALA A 807 -1.74 50.26 -3.48
C ALA A 807 -1.83 49.50 -2.13
N GLU A 808 -1.03 48.44 -1.98
CA GLU A 808 -1.05 47.58 -0.81
C GLU A 808 0.19 47.80 0.07
N PRO A 809 0.07 47.76 1.40
CA PRO A 809 -1.20 47.82 2.15
C PRO A 809 -1.90 49.19 2.00
N ALA A 810 -3.23 49.23 2.12
CA ALA A 810 -4.01 50.46 1.97
C ALA A 810 -3.48 51.61 2.86
N GLY A 811 -3.20 52.77 2.27
CA GLY A 811 -2.61 53.93 2.95
C GLY A 811 -1.07 53.98 2.95
N CYS A 812 -0.41 53.05 2.27
CA CYS A 812 1.03 53.07 2.00
C CYS A 812 1.48 54.30 1.19
N ASP A 813 2.77 54.61 1.27
CA ASP A 813 3.38 55.71 0.53
C ASP A 813 3.75 55.29 -0.91
N ALA A 814 3.17 55.96 -1.91
CA ALA A 814 3.50 55.73 -3.32
C ALA A 814 4.78 56.46 -3.78
N GLY A 815 5.29 57.40 -2.97
CA GLY A 815 6.49 58.20 -3.22
C GLY A 815 7.79 57.41 -3.03
N VAL A 816 8.06 56.48 -3.94
CA VAL A 816 9.26 55.64 -3.91
C VAL A 816 10.42 56.28 -4.69
N VAL A 817 11.63 56.20 -4.14
CA VAL A 817 12.87 56.70 -4.75
C VAL A 817 13.69 55.59 -5.43
N GLY A 818 13.31 54.31 -5.25
CA GLY A 818 13.93 53.18 -5.93
C GLY A 818 13.44 51.82 -5.46
N TYR A 819 14.10 50.75 -5.91
CA TYR A 819 13.76 49.36 -5.62
C TYR A 819 15.00 48.53 -5.27
N ARG A 820 14.82 47.57 -4.36
CA ARG A 820 15.81 46.51 -4.06
C ARG A 820 15.34 45.20 -4.68
N LEU A 821 16.10 44.66 -5.62
CA LEU A 821 15.82 43.38 -6.27
C LEU A 821 16.65 42.28 -5.62
N TYR A 822 15.99 41.22 -5.20
CA TYR A 822 16.59 40.06 -4.56
C TYR A 822 16.50 38.84 -5.47
N TYR A 823 17.51 37.97 -5.37
CA TYR A 823 17.61 36.73 -6.11
C TYR A 823 18.06 35.57 -5.21
N ARG A 824 17.53 34.38 -5.48
CA ARG A 824 18.09 33.12 -4.99
C ARG A 824 18.13 32.09 -6.12
N PRO A 825 19.18 31.26 -6.20
CA PRO A 825 19.30 30.26 -7.26
C PRO A 825 18.42 29.02 -7.06
N THR A 826 17.92 28.77 -5.84
CA THR A 826 17.08 27.61 -5.53
C THR A 826 15.69 28.01 -5.03
N LEU A 827 14.73 27.09 -5.08
CA LEU A 827 13.37 27.35 -4.60
C LEU A 827 13.24 27.53 -3.08
N THR A 828 14.21 27.05 -2.30
CA THR A 828 14.13 27.02 -0.83
C THR A 828 15.27 27.77 -0.13
N GLY A 829 16.20 28.37 -0.90
CA GLY A 829 17.33 29.12 -0.37
C GLY A 829 16.98 30.50 0.21
N ARG A 830 17.97 31.12 0.84
CA ARG A 830 17.88 32.52 1.31
C ARG A 830 18.06 33.49 0.14
N PHE A 831 17.25 34.54 0.09
CA PHE A 831 17.41 35.62 -0.87
C PHE A 831 18.66 36.44 -0.58
N ALA A 832 19.44 36.73 -1.62
CA ALA A 832 20.54 37.69 -1.62
C ALA A 832 20.11 38.94 -2.39
N LEU A 833 20.61 40.11 -1.97
CA LEU A 833 20.40 41.35 -2.72
C LEU A 833 21.16 41.25 -4.05
N LEU A 834 20.43 41.33 -5.17
CA LEU A 834 21.01 41.28 -6.50
C LEU A 834 21.45 42.68 -6.96
N THR A 835 20.57 43.67 -6.82
CA THR A 835 20.86 45.05 -7.21
C THR A 835 19.86 46.04 -6.60
N THR A 836 20.19 47.33 -6.66
CA THR A 836 19.28 48.43 -6.36
C THR A 836 19.12 49.32 -7.58
N THR A 837 17.90 49.66 -7.95
CA THR A 837 17.61 50.39 -9.19
C THR A 837 16.44 51.35 -9.04
N GLY A 838 16.48 52.48 -9.75
CA GLY A 838 15.32 53.37 -9.91
C GLY A 838 14.35 52.92 -11.00
N GLN A 839 14.70 51.91 -11.79
CA GLN A 839 13.89 51.39 -12.89
C GLN A 839 12.86 50.36 -12.39
N THR A 840 11.81 50.09 -13.16
CA THR A 840 10.77 49.09 -12.86
C THR A 840 10.97 47.76 -13.58
N SER A 841 12.12 47.58 -14.22
CA SER A 841 12.52 46.32 -14.86
C SER A 841 14.02 46.12 -14.79
N PHE A 842 14.44 44.85 -14.87
CA PHE A 842 15.84 44.44 -14.85
C PHE A 842 16.04 43.19 -15.70
N VAL A 843 17.22 43.06 -16.31
CA VAL A 843 17.62 41.84 -17.02
C VAL A 843 18.78 41.22 -16.26
N HIS A 844 18.56 40.05 -15.67
CA HIS A 844 19.58 39.30 -14.98
C HIS A 844 20.27 38.37 -15.98
N GLU A 845 21.51 38.71 -16.33
CA GLU A 845 22.36 37.97 -17.27
C GLU A 845 23.39 37.13 -16.52
N GLY A 846 24.13 36.25 -17.21
CA GLY A 846 25.22 35.48 -16.62
C GLY A 846 24.78 34.26 -15.80
N LEU A 847 23.52 33.84 -15.92
CA LEU A 847 22.97 32.73 -15.15
C LEU A 847 23.47 31.38 -15.70
N SER A 848 23.96 30.49 -14.84
CA SER A 848 24.39 29.14 -15.25
C SER A 848 23.20 28.21 -15.55
N PHE A 849 22.04 28.50 -14.98
CA PHE A 849 20.78 27.76 -15.16
C PHE A 849 19.61 28.76 -15.18
N SER A 850 18.51 28.41 -15.84
CA SER A 850 17.31 29.26 -15.84
C SER A 850 16.53 29.22 -14.52
N GLN A 851 16.82 28.24 -13.65
CA GLN A 851 16.22 28.13 -12.34
C GLN A 851 16.62 29.30 -11.43
N GLY A 852 15.62 29.92 -10.79
CA GLY A 852 15.82 30.90 -9.74
C GLY A 852 14.55 31.65 -9.38
N CYS A 853 14.56 32.29 -8.20
CA CYS A 853 13.44 33.08 -7.70
C CYS A 853 13.86 34.53 -7.46
N TYR A 854 12.93 35.44 -7.72
CA TYR A 854 13.10 36.87 -7.56
C TYR A 854 12.05 37.44 -6.59
N ALA A 855 12.44 38.50 -5.90
CA ALA A 855 11.56 39.29 -5.05
C ALA A 855 12.02 40.75 -5.05
N VAL A 856 11.11 41.71 -4.86
CA VAL A 856 11.41 43.15 -4.92
C VAL A 856 10.82 43.87 -3.71
N GLN A 857 11.54 44.85 -3.18
CA GLN A 857 11.04 45.85 -2.23
C GLN A 857 11.12 47.24 -2.84
N ALA A 858 10.15 48.10 -2.56
CA ALA A 858 10.24 49.52 -2.85
C ALA A 858 10.96 50.26 -1.71
N VAL A 859 11.62 51.36 -2.04
CA VAL A 859 12.37 52.22 -1.11
C VAL A 859 11.75 53.60 -1.13
N GLY A 860 11.29 54.11 0.01
CA GLY A 860 10.77 55.47 0.17
C GLY A 860 11.87 56.50 0.41
N ALA A 861 11.52 57.79 0.35
CA ALA A 861 12.49 58.90 0.48
C ALA A 861 13.24 58.93 1.83
N SER A 862 12.62 58.41 2.90
CA SER A 862 13.24 58.28 4.24
C SER A 862 14.15 57.05 4.40
N GLY A 863 14.32 56.25 3.34
CA GLY A 863 15.08 54.99 3.36
C GLY A 863 14.32 53.78 3.89
N VAL A 864 13.05 53.96 4.32
CA VAL A 864 12.17 52.83 4.69
C VAL A 864 11.82 52.00 3.46
N VAL A 865 11.77 50.69 3.65
CA VAL A 865 11.45 49.73 2.60
C VAL A 865 10.04 49.17 2.78
N SER A 866 9.39 48.85 1.67
CA SER A 866 8.10 48.15 1.69
C SER A 866 8.24 46.70 2.17
N ASP A 867 7.11 46.07 2.43
CA ASP A 867 7.04 44.60 2.42
C ASP A 867 7.54 44.03 1.09
N THR A 868 8.05 42.80 1.15
CA THR A 868 8.51 42.07 -0.03
C THR A 868 7.35 41.78 -0.99
N SER A 869 7.60 41.92 -2.29
CA SER A 869 6.65 41.54 -3.35
C SER A 869 6.26 40.05 -3.27
N ASN A 870 5.31 39.64 -4.11
CA ASN A 870 5.19 38.21 -4.44
C ASN A 870 6.55 37.66 -4.93
N VAL A 871 6.82 36.40 -4.58
CA VAL A 871 7.98 35.68 -5.13
C VAL A 871 7.61 35.15 -6.50
N ALA A 872 8.43 35.45 -7.51
CA ALA A 872 8.26 34.92 -8.85
C ALA A 872 9.47 34.04 -9.19
N CYS A 873 9.21 32.77 -9.50
CA CYS A 873 10.25 31.76 -9.78
C CYS A 873 10.16 31.27 -11.21
N GLN A 874 11.32 31.03 -11.82
CA GLN A 874 11.49 30.29 -13.06
C GLN A 874 12.20 28.98 -12.71
N ASP A 875 11.78 27.86 -13.32
CA ASP A 875 12.46 26.58 -13.17
C ASP A 875 13.26 26.21 -14.43
N ASN A 876 14.05 25.15 -14.34
CA ASN A 876 14.75 24.57 -15.49
C ASN A 876 13.74 23.98 -16.49
N CYS A 877 14.00 24.15 -17.79
CA CYS A 877 13.27 23.41 -18.81
C CYS A 877 13.51 21.90 -18.67
N VAL A 878 12.57 21.09 -19.19
CA VAL A 878 12.62 19.62 -19.11
C VAL A 878 12.62 19.02 -20.51
N PHE A 879 13.80 18.66 -21.01
CA PHE A 879 13.94 17.95 -22.29
C PHE A 879 15.25 17.14 -22.36
N PHE A 880 15.20 16.01 -23.07
CA PHE A 880 16.33 15.11 -23.27
C PHE A 880 16.23 14.46 -24.65
N VAL A 881 17.06 14.92 -25.59
CA VAL A 881 16.97 14.59 -27.01
C VAL A 881 18.05 13.57 -27.34
N LEU A 882 17.64 12.38 -27.79
CA LEU A 882 18.54 11.28 -28.14
C LEU A 882 18.73 11.18 -29.67
N PRO A 883 19.95 10.82 -30.14
CA PRO A 883 20.15 10.37 -31.51
C PRO A 883 19.39 9.07 -31.79
N ASN A 884 19.23 8.75 -33.06
CA ASN A 884 18.77 7.45 -33.55
C ASN A 884 19.90 6.65 -34.23
N ILE A 885 21.13 7.16 -34.25
CA ILE A 885 22.31 6.47 -34.80
C ILE A 885 23.59 6.91 -34.08
N PHE A 886 24.54 6.01 -33.89
CA PHE A 886 25.92 6.33 -33.47
C PHE A 886 26.92 5.32 -34.10
N THR A 887 28.18 5.75 -34.27
CA THR A 887 29.17 5.05 -35.10
C THR A 887 30.44 4.72 -34.32
N PRO A 888 30.46 3.62 -33.54
CA PRO A 888 31.63 3.23 -32.75
C PRO A 888 32.73 2.57 -33.60
N ASN A 889 33.36 3.33 -34.51
CA ASN A 889 34.32 2.84 -35.52
C ASN A 889 35.79 3.20 -35.23
N GLY A 890 36.06 4.01 -34.20
CA GLY A 890 37.41 4.43 -33.81
C GLY A 890 37.91 5.73 -34.48
N ASP A 891 37.07 6.44 -35.22
CA ASP A 891 37.40 7.75 -35.83
C ASP A 891 37.25 8.94 -34.87
N MET A 892 36.86 8.67 -33.61
CA MET A 892 36.61 9.63 -32.52
C MET A 892 35.34 10.46 -32.69
N GLN A 893 34.48 10.15 -33.67
CA GLN A 893 33.20 10.81 -33.91
C GLN A 893 32.04 9.85 -33.62
N ASN A 894 31.10 10.30 -32.77
CA ASN A 894 29.92 9.51 -32.38
C ASN A 894 30.24 8.10 -31.85
N GLU A 895 31.40 7.93 -31.20
CA GLU A 895 31.87 6.65 -30.64
C GLU A 895 30.98 6.07 -29.54
N VAL A 896 30.19 6.93 -28.91
CA VAL A 896 29.32 6.57 -27.79
C VAL A 896 27.94 7.14 -27.99
N PHE A 897 26.93 6.34 -27.66
CA PHE A 897 25.56 6.81 -27.58
C PHE A 897 25.42 7.77 -26.39
N ARG A 898 24.96 8.99 -26.67
CA ARG A 898 24.76 10.08 -25.71
C ARG A 898 23.68 11.04 -26.23
N PRO A 899 22.99 11.79 -25.35
CA PRO A 899 22.02 12.80 -25.79
C PRO A 899 22.69 13.88 -26.65
N LYS A 900 21.97 14.36 -27.67
CA LYS A 900 22.38 15.49 -28.54
C LYS A 900 22.22 16.82 -27.81
N ASN A 901 21.07 16.98 -27.15
CA ASN A 901 20.71 18.18 -26.42
C ASN A 901 19.89 17.77 -25.18
N TYR A 902 20.16 18.36 -24.03
CA TYR A 902 19.47 18.02 -22.79
C TYR A 902 19.50 19.18 -21.81
N SER A 903 18.39 19.37 -21.09
CA SER A 903 18.36 20.19 -19.89
C SER A 903 19.07 19.48 -18.72
N PRO A 904 19.51 20.17 -17.66
CA PRO A 904 20.23 19.57 -16.54
C PRO A 904 19.49 18.37 -15.93
N VAL A 905 20.22 17.26 -15.72
CA VAL A 905 19.69 16.01 -15.15
C VAL A 905 20.40 15.65 -13.85
N ARG A 906 19.72 14.94 -12.95
CA ARG A 906 20.32 14.35 -11.75
C ARG A 906 20.86 12.95 -12.01
N ARG A 907 20.11 12.15 -12.77
CA ARG A 907 20.42 10.75 -13.03
C ARG A 907 19.79 10.27 -14.33
N VAL A 908 20.52 9.43 -15.05
CA VAL A 908 20.02 8.73 -16.24
C VAL A 908 20.28 7.24 -16.05
N ARG A 909 19.23 6.42 -16.10
CA ARG A 909 19.35 4.96 -16.21
C ARG A 909 19.01 4.57 -17.63
N PHE A 910 19.97 3.98 -18.32
CA PHE A 910 19.84 3.60 -19.71
C PHE A 910 19.94 2.09 -19.87
N GLN A 911 19.05 1.51 -20.67
CA GLN A 911 19.03 0.10 -21.03
C GLN A 911 18.85 -0.02 -22.54
N ALA A 912 19.66 -0.87 -23.19
CA ALA A 912 19.50 -1.21 -24.60
C ALA A 912 19.22 -2.71 -24.77
N PHE A 913 18.41 -3.04 -25.77
CA PHE A 913 17.90 -4.36 -26.06
C PHE A 913 18.07 -4.69 -27.54
N ASN A 914 18.38 -5.95 -27.84
CA ASN A 914 18.37 -6.45 -29.22
C ASN A 914 16.93 -6.66 -29.73
N ARG A 915 16.79 -7.10 -30.99
CA ARG A 915 15.48 -7.40 -31.62
C ARG A 915 14.64 -8.48 -30.93
N TRP A 916 15.24 -9.29 -30.06
CA TRP A 916 14.57 -10.35 -29.31
C TRP A 916 14.17 -9.92 -27.89
N GLY A 917 14.38 -8.65 -27.53
CA GLY A 917 14.09 -8.13 -26.19
C GLY A 917 15.15 -8.50 -25.14
N VAL A 918 16.28 -9.09 -25.55
CA VAL A 918 17.41 -9.39 -24.65
C VAL A 918 18.19 -8.10 -24.41
N ARG A 919 18.46 -7.79 -23.15
CA ARG A 919 19.21 -6.60 -22.76
C ARG A 919 20.70 -6.79 -23.06
N VAL A 920 21.25 -5.89 -23.87
CA VAL A 920 22.65 -5.93 -24.31
C VAL A 920 23.52 -4.93 -23.59
N PHE A 921 22.92 -3.89 -23.00
CA PHE A 921 23.64 -2.88 -22.24
C PHE A 921 22.76 -2.29 -21.14
N GLU A 922 23.38 -1.95 -20.02
CA GLU A 922 22.76 -1.18 -18.95
C GLU A 922 23.81 -0.30 -18.30
N ASN A 923 23.48 0.97 -18.09
CA ASN A 923 24.31 1.89 -17.34
C ASN A 923 23.44 2.87 -16.54
N THR A 924 23.94 3.35 -15.41
CA THR A 924 23.32 4.43 -14.64
C THR A 924 24.36 5.51 -14.40
N THR A 925 24.11 6.70 -14.92
CA THR A 925 24.99 7.86 -14.75
C THR A 925 24.28 8.96 -13.95
N SER A 926 25.07 9.84 -13.38
CA SER A 926 24.69 11.05 -12.66
C SER A 926 24.80 12.29 -13.55
N GLY A 927 24.25 13.42 -13.09
CA GLY A 927 24.38 14.72 -13.76
C GLY A 927 25.81 15.24 -13.90
N SER A 928 26.76 14.72 -13.11
CA SER A 928 28.18 15.05 -13.23
C SER A 928 28.91 14.26 -14.32
N ASP A 929 28.28 13.23 -14.90
CA ASP A 929 28.88 12.45 -15.97
C ASP A 929 28.70 13.17 -17.31
N GLY A 930 29.79 13.68 -17.91
CA GLY A 930 29.74 14.48 -19.13
C GLY A 930 29.18 13.80 -20.39
N VAL A 931 28.91 12.48 -20.35
CA VAL A 931 28.37 11.69 -21.47
C VAL A 931 26.96 11.16 -21.21
N LEU A 932 26.51 11.10 -19.94
CA LEU A 932 25.16 10.71 -19.48
C LEU A 932 24.59 9.33 -19.89
N ILE A 933 25.19 8.60 -20.83
CA ILE A 933 24.80 7.22 -21.19
C ILE A 933 26.06 6.38 -21.39
N ASN A 934 26.97 6.87 -22.23
CA ASN A 934 28.30 6.30 -22.48
C ASN A 934 28.29 4.86 -23.01
N TRP A 935 27.39 4.54 -23.95
CA TRP A 935 27.35 3.22 -24.58
C TRP A 935 28.16 3.20 -25.87
N GLY A 936 29.31 2.52 -25.90
CA GLY A 936 30.15 2.35 -27.10
C GLY A 936 29.82 1.12 -27.96
N GLY A 937 28.61 0.58 -27.88
CA GLY A 937 28.22 -0.64 -28.61
C GLY A 937 28.80 -1.94 -28.04
N GLY A 938 29.15 -1.98 -26.75
CA GLY A 938 29.54 -3.22 -26.05
C GLY A 938 28.32 -4.06 -25.63
N SER A 939 28.51 -5.39 -25.49
CA SER A 939 27.47 -6.34 -25.08
C SER A 939 27.61 -6.81 -23.62
N GLN A 940 26.52 -7.32 -23.03
CA GLN A 940 26.58 -8.16 -21.82
C GLN A 940 27.10 -9.57 -22.17
N ALA A 941 27.50 -10.33 -21.15
CA ALA A 941 27.98 -11.71 -21.31
C ALA A 941 26.87 -12.59 -21.91
N GLY A 942 27.13 -13.20 -23.07
CA GLY A 942 26.24 -14.19 -23.69
C GLY A 942 25.70 -13.84 -25.07
N GLU A 943 25.81 -12.59 -25.55
CA GLU A 943 25.50 -12.29 -26.97
C GLU A 943 26.68 -12.57 -27.91
N THR A 944 27.89 -12.12 -27.55
CA THR A 944 29.12 -12.37 -28.32
C THR A 944 30.33 -12.70 -27.42
N GLY A 945 30.07 -13.03 -26.14
CA GLY A 945 31.09 -13.19 -25.09
C GLY A 945 31.25 -11.95 -24.22
N ARG A 946 31.78 -12.10 -23.00
CA ARG A 946 31.94 -10.99 -22.03
C ARG A 946 33.08 -10.08 -22.52
N GLY A 947 32.74 -8.86 -22.97
CA GLY A 947 33.70 -7.88 -23.50
C GLY A 947 33.68 -7.68 -25.03
N SER A 948 32.77 -8.35 -25.74
CA SER A 948 32.62 -8.24 -27.19
C SER A 948 31.65 -7.12 -27.60
N ARG A 949 31.84 -6.56 -28.81
CA ARG A 949 30.93 -5.55 -29.38
C ARG A 949 29.66 -6.22 -29.92
N VAL A 950 28.51 -5.54 -29.81
CA VAL A 950 27.25 -6.02 -30.41
C VAL A 950 27.30 -5.82 -31.93
N PRO A 951 26.66 -6.67 -32.76
CA PRO A 951 26.64 -6.49 -34.22
C PRO A 951 26.08 -5.13 -34.67
N ASP A 952 26.39 -4.72 -35.89
CA ASP A 952 25.74 -3.56 -36.52
C ASP A 952 24.25 -3.85 -36.73
N GLY A 953 23.41 -2.84 -36.50
CA GLY A 953 21.96 -2.97 -36.62
C GLY A 953 21.18 -2.13 -35.61
N VAL A 954 19.86 -2.37 -35.58
CA VAL A 954 18.92 -1.59 -34.77
C VAL A 954 18.71 -2.22 -33.40
N TYR A 955 18.87 -1.40 -32.36
CA TYR A 955 18.64 -1.73 -30.96
C TYR A 955 17.54 -0.85 -30.39
N TYR A 956 16.73 -1.41 -29.50
CA TYR A 956 15.69 -0.65 -28.80
C TYR A 956 16.22 -0.22 -27.43
N TYR A 957 15.82 0.95 -26.97
CA TYR A 957 16.26 1.44 -25.66
C TYR A 957 15.13 1.91 -24.78
N LEU A 958 15.42 1.89 -23.47
CA LEU A 958 14.67 2.57 -22.42
C LEU A 958 15.65 3.46 -21.64
N ALA A 959 15.40 4.76 -21.65
CA ALA A 959 16.15 5.74 -20.86
C ALA A 959 15.23 6.36 -19.80
N GLU A 960 15.48 6.10 -18.54
CA GLU A 960 14.80 6.74 -17.41
C GLU A 960 15.63 7.93 -16.94
N VAL A 961 15.13 9.13 -17.17
CA VAL A 961 15.84 10.38 -16.90
C VAL A 961 15.16 11.10 -15.74
N GLU A 962 15.93 11.39 -14.70
CA GLU A 962 15.54 12.25 -13.58
C GLU A 962 16.16 13.63 -13.80
N PHE A 963 15.32 14.64 -14.01
CA PHE A 963 15.74 16.01 -14.28
C PHE A 963 16.11 16.77 -12.99
N ALA A 964 16.94 17.81 -13.14
CA ALA A 964 17.33 18.69 -12.04
C ALA A 964 16.42 19.93 -11.93
N ASP A 965 15.15 19.79 -12.30
CA ASP A 965 14.08 20.73 -11.98
C ASP A 965 13.62 20.54 -10.52
N ALA A 966 12.79 21.44 -10.03
CA ALA A 966 12.34 21.41 -8.64
C ALA A 966 11.51 20.18 -8.29
N ALA A 967 10.72 19.68 -9.24
CA ALA A 967 9.89 18.50 -9.05
C ALA A 967 10.67 17.18 -9.14
N ALA A 968 11.97 17.25 -9.47
CA ALA A 968 12.79 16.08 -9.81
C ALA A 968 12.07 15.20 -10.84
N THR A 969 11.56 15.84 -11.90
CA THR A 969 10.70 15.21 -12.89
C THR A 969 11.39 13.98 -13.45
N ARG A 970 10.67 12.85 -13.47
CA ARG A 970 11.14 11.61 -14.09
C ARG A 970 10.41 11.39 -15.40
N ARG A 971 11.15 11.19 -16.49
CA ARG A 971 10.59 10.79 -17.78
C ARG A 971 11.29 9.56 -18.32
N SER A 972 10.52 8.68 -18.93
CA SER A 972 11.02 7.52 -19.64
C SER A 972 10.98 7.80 -21.13
N TYR A 973 12.13 7.70 -21.79
CA TYR A 973 12.26 7.77 -23.24
C TYR A 973 12.43 6.35 -23.78
N LYS A 974 11.61 6.01 -24.76
CA LYS A 974 11.69 4.75 -25.49
C LYS A 974 11.89 5.05 -26.95
N GLY A 975 12.73 4.28 -27.61
CA GLY A 975 13.03 4.48 -29.02
C GLY A 975 13.94 3.38 -29.52
N TRP A 976 14.49 3.63 -30.69
CA TRP A 976 15.47 2.77 -31.31
C TRP A 976 16.70 3.58 -31.67
N VAL A 977 17.83 2.90 -31.73
CA VAL A 977 19.12 3.43 -32.14
C VAL A 977 19.81 2.42 -33.04
N GLU A 978 20.33 2.90 -34.16
CA GLU A 978 21.12 2.12 -35.09
C GLU A 978 22.61 2.23 -34.75
N ILE A 979 23.31 1.10 -34.79
CA ILE A 979 24.77 1.02 -34.67
C ILE A 979 25.33 0.68 -36.04
N VAL A 980 26.23 1.53 -36.54
CA VAL A 980 26.94 1.34 -37.81
C VAL A 980 28.43 1.53 -37.56
N ARG A 981 29.30 0.67 -38.08
CA ARG A 981 30.75 0.81 -37.92
C ARG A 981 31.47 1.10 -39.23
#